data_AF-A0A7D8V157-F1
#
_entry.id   AF-A0A7D8V157-F1
#
_cell.length_a   1.000
_cell.length_b   1.000
_cell.length_c   1.000
_cell.angle_alpha   90.00
_cell.angle_beta   90.00
_cell.angle_gamma   90.00
#
_symmetry.space_group_name_H-M   'P 1'
#
loop_
_entity.id
_entity.type
_entity.pdbx_description
1 polymer ?
#
loop_
_entity_poly.entity_id
_entity_poly.type
_entity_poly.pdbx_seq_one_letter_code
_entity_poly.pdbx_strand_id
1 'polypeptide(L)'
;MLAKRGAPPPAPSTCLPSLTRRLLRPLRRRLLLLLLLLGALVFLHAVHDGDGLLETAAAPLQWFAAPPPACRFVSPVEAYFADLARLRGVPGNASASASHTHAHTHHVFSSTGHMVLSRDAAAPHPIPLLLALGERRWEELLARQSRTLADAAAEYERRYGRPPPRGFDAWWAFASKHQLVLPDEYDRISLDLAPFWALPRHEVRRRLDEVMKMNEVFVLQVKDGRVRPRIDDKGGLAWEGTWPRAKAAVKLVRAFAHHLPDLNATFSIFDQPQIYLPWERRSSLASLGLKGKHTTRLDEEDDGHVELASSCPPDSALRANPAAHEGKSFIYNPLEAGDICHNPYLVPLHGLTLEAHTPDSHPRPHSQLLPLFSLAKTSVNSDILVTPLDQFADRTGRDPVWEKKSDPRLVWRGSPTGMAEMTRDVPWRQSHRVRLHHFANNHSRALTSFMLRHDVLPLGYATENGTTARVGDYFFDMALAGQPIQCDEEDGTCDDMEQEIDFAPFQRSTTMNKHKFLLDIDGNGWSGRFRRLMSTNSVVIKSGIFTEWFQPHLIPWFMYIPSKLDFSDLADILAFFRGSPKRPDLAFDGTAKALAHNGKCFVERMFRLEDLQAYMFRLFLEYARIVADDDEDMDFHYDPLVHDQDGEDGGEGEDGEEDAERVDRRPFLGAEDILGGGNGLDTTSEDEPPRVTATTEAAAPAAPSRTPRPPPGLNGKVTGAGQNTPPVEGERWLPESSASAKAAGATAAAAAAAETEETDAEGDHIIPFDQAMAELEQPPSHASTLSPPASNSHDTASAPVTADRDDDVEDDDFM
;
A
#
# COMPACT_ATOMS: atom_id res chain seq x y z
N MET A 1 -43.39 -30.09 73.61
CA MET A 1 -44.00 -29.92 74.95
C MET A 1 -43.28 -28.80 75.69
N LEU A 2 -43.99 -28.05 76.53
CA LEU A 2 -43.49 -27.17 77.62
C LEU A 2 -42.59 -25.96 77.24
N ALA A 3 -42.58 -24.96 78.14
CA ALA A 3 -41.93 -23.65 77.97
C ALA A 3 -41.67 -22.95 79.32
N LYS A 4 -40.80 -21.90 79.33
CA LYS A 4 -40.63 -20.80 80.34
C LYS A 4 -39.69 -19.73 79.71
N ARG A 5 -39.94 -18.41 79.73
CA ARG A 5 -39.92 -17.40 80.84
C ARG A 5 -38.51 -17.24 81.49
N GLY A 6 -37.91 -16.06 81.70
CA GLY A 6 -38.27 -14.64 81.43
C GLY A 6 -37.19 -13.66 81.98
N ALA A 7 -37.29 -12.33 81.72
CA ALA A 7 -36.38 -11.23 82.16
C ALA A 7 -36.96 -10.41 83.35
N PRO A 8 -36.38 -9.30 83.93
CA PRO A 8 -35.18 -8.46 83.63
C PRO A 8 -34.15 -8.49 84.83
N PRO A 9 -33.41 -7.45 85.39
CA PRO A 9 -33.27 -5.97 85.23
C PRO A 9 -31.80 -5.42 85.02
N PRO A 10 -31.53 -4.08 85.00
CA PRO A 10 -30.20 -3.47 84.67
C PRO A 10 -29.57 -2.46 85.69
N ALA A 11 -28.41 -1.88 85.32
CA ALA A 11 -27.66 -0.72 85.91
C ALA A 11 -26.77 -1.00 87.16
N PRO A 12 -25.73 -0.19 87.51
CA PRO A 12 -25.38 1.18 87.04
C PRO A 12 -23.92 1.38 86.52
N SER A 13 -23.51 2.64 86.32
CA SER A 13 -22.27 3.10 85.66
C SER A 13 -21.33 3.93 86.55
N THR A 14 -20.04 3.97 86.20
CA THR A 14 -19.04 4.93 86.72
C THR A 14 -18.12 5.42 85.58
N CYS A 15 -17.41 6.54 85.78
CA CYS A 15 -16.71 7.27 84.72
C CYS A 15 -15.43 7.98 85.23
N LEU A 16 -14.66 8.62 84.32
CA LEU A 16 -13.42 9.41 84.47
C LEU A 16 -12.07 8.65 84.35
N PRO A 17 -10.94 9.31 83.97
CA PRO A 17 -10.79 10.65 83.36
C PRO A 17 -10.08 10.64 81.97
N SER A 18 -10.20 11.73 81.22
CA SER A 18 -9.95 11.78 79.75
C SER A 18 -8.72 12.58 79.30
N LEU A 19 -7.59 12.54 80.03
CA LEU A 19 -6.46 13.47 79.84
C LEU A 19 -5.29 13.00 78.94
N THR A 20 -5.05 11.70 78.73
CA THR A 20 -3.80 11.23 78.07
C THR A 20 -3.89 11.02 76.55
N ARG A 21 -5.09 10.96 75.96
CA ARG A 21 -5.27 10.60 74.52
C ARG A 21 -5.22 11.78 73.52
N ARG A 22 -5.08 13.04 73.96
CA ARG A 22 -5.07 14.22 73.05
C ARG A 22 -3.70 14.69 72.56
N LEU A 23 -2.59 14.31 73.19
CA LEU A 23 -1.24 14.82 72.84
C LEU A 23 -0.46 13.99 71.80
N LEU A 24 -0.74 12.68 71.65
CA LEU A 24 0.05 11.78 70.79
C LEU A 24 -0.38 11.72 69.32
N ARG A 25 -1.56 12.26 68.96
CA ARG A 25 -2.04 12.31 67.56
C ARG A 25 -1.30 13.31 66.66
N PRO A 26 -1.01 14.57 67.06
CA PRO A 26 -0.28 15.50 66.19
C PRO A 26 1.17 15.08 65.94
N LEU A 27 1.85 14.47 66.94
CA LEU A 27 3.22 13.98 66.80
C LEU A 27 3.35 12.89 65.73
N ARG A 28 2.46 11.89 65.71
CA ARG A 28 2.47 10.85 64.65
C ARG A 28 2.21 11.42 63.25
N ARG A 29 1.31 12.40 63.09
CA ARG A 29 1.09 13.05 61.79
C ARG A 29 2.30 13.88 61.33
N ARG A 30 2.95 14.61 62.25
CA ARG A 30 4.18 15.36 61.92
C ARG A 30 5.33 14.44 61.54
N LEU A 31 5.54 13.32 62.25
CA LEU A 31 6.57 12.34 61.91
C LEU A 31 6.34 11.72 60.53
N LEU A 32 5.09 11.38 60.19
CA LEU A 32 4.75 10.82 58.88
C LEU A 32 5.00 11.82 57.73
N LEU A 33 4.62 13.09 57.92
CA LEU A 33 4.93 14.17 56.97
C LEU A 33 6.43 14.42 56.81
N LEU A 34 7.19 14.34 57.90
CA LEU A 34 8.65 14.55 57.88
C LEU A 34 9.36 13.40 57.16
N LEU A 35 8.89 12.16 57.32
CA LEU A 35 9.37 11.00 56.56
C LEU A 35 9.00 11.07 55.07
N LEU A 36 7.81 11.55 54.72
CA LEU A 36 7.41 11.78 53.32
C LEU A 36 8.23 12.89 52.66
N LEU A 37 8.53 13.98 53.39
CA LEU A 37 9.43 15.04 52.92
C LEU A 37 10.87 14.57 52.75
N LEU A 38 11.36 13.70 53.65
CA LEU A 38 12.68 13.07 53.51
C LEU A 38 12.74 12.11 52.31
N GLY A 39 11.67 11.32 52.09
CA GLY A 39 11.53 10.48 50.89
C GLY A 39 11.51 11.30 49.61
N ALA A 40 10.77 12.41 49.57
CA ALA A 40 10.75 13.33 48.44
C ALA A 40 12.10 14.02 48.20
N LEU A 41 12.83 14.39 49.27
CA LEU A 41 14.19 14.95 49.16
C LEU A 41 15.21 13.92 48.66
N VAL A 42 15.15 12.67 49.12
CA VAL A 42 16.00 11.58 48.62
C VAL A 42 15.67 11.26 47.15
N PHE A 43 14.39 11.29 46.76
CA PHE A 43 13.98 11.14 45.37
C PHE A 43 14.50 12.31 44.50
N LEU A 44 14.38 13.55 44.97
CA LEU A 44 14.93 14.73 44.30
C LEU A 44 16.46 14.69 44.18
N HIS A 45 17.19 14.15 45.16
CA HIS A 45 18.64 13.96 45.07
C HIS A 45 19.00 12.83 44.09
N ALA A 46 18.29 11.70 44.11
CA ALA A 46 18.47 10.62 43.14
C ALA A 46 18.14 11.02 41.69
N VAL A 47 17.29 12.02 41.50
CA VAL A 47 17.00 12.66 40.21
C VAL A 47 18.04 13.73 39.83
N HIS A 48 18.88 14.18 40.78
CA HIS A 48 19.90 15.22 40.55
C HIS A 48 21.31 14.65 40.36
N ASP A 49 21.68 13.60 41.10
CA ASP A 49 22.94 12.85 40.94
C ASP A 49 22.89 11.84 39.77
N GLY A 50 21.79 11.82 39.01
CA GLY A 50 21.59 10.98 37.83
C GLY A 50 22.04 11.66 36.52
N ASP A 51 23.36 11.67 36.26
CA ASP A 51 23.92 12.18 35.00
C ASP A 51 23.28 11.51 33.77
N GLY A 52 22.61 12.32 32.93
CA GLY A 52 22.09 11.86 31.62
C GLY A 52 20.72 12.40 31.16
N LEU A 53 20.05 13.29 31.91
CA LEU A 53 18.66 13.71 31.61
C LEU A 53 18.40 15.23 31.54
N LEU A 54 19.42 16.06 31.28
CA LEU A 54 19.28 17.52 31.18
C LEU A 54 19.95 18.14 29.94
N GLU A 55 19.35 17.94 28.77
CA GLU A 55 19.61 18.76 27.55
C GLU A 55 18.32 19.24 26.86
N THR A 56 17.17 19.17 27.56
CA THR A 56 15.83 19.46 27.01
C THR A 56 15.01 20.44 27.86
N ALA A 57 15.65 21.24 28.71
CA ALA A 57 15.01 22.15 29.66
C ALA A 57 15.46 23.63 29.54
N ALA A 58 15.75 24.09 28.31
CA ALA A 58 16.24 25.45 28.03
C ALA A 58 15.59 26.10 26.80
N ALA A 59 14.24 26.07 26.71
CA ALA A 59 13.47 26.73 25.65
C ALA A 59 12.24 27.47 26.23
N PRO A 60 12.32 28.78 26.52
CA PRO A 60 11.17 29.55 26.97
C PRO A 60 10.26 29.97 25.81
N LEU A 61 8.94 29.94 26.04
CA LEU A 61 7.91 30.67 25.28
C LEU A 61 7.89 30.46 23.74
N GLN A 62 7.55 29.24 23.30
CA GLN A 62 7.11 28.96 21.92
C GLN A 62 5.66 28.46 21.85
N TRP A 63 4.72 29.21 22.44
CA TRP A 63 3.27 29.00 22.21
C TRP A 63 2.78 29.61 20.87
N PHE A 64 3.64 30.36 20.18
CA PHE A 64 3.42 30.87 18.82
C PHE A 64 4.52 30.38 17.85
N ALA A 65 5.00 29.16 18.03
CA ALA A 65 5.63 28.47 16.92
C ALA A 65 4.55 28.21 15.86
N ALA A 66 4.75 28.74 14.65
CA ALA A 66 3.99 28.28 13.49
C ALA A 66 4.17 26.75 13.35
N PRO A 67 3.18 26.01 12.82
CA PRO A 67 3.37 24.59 12.53
C PRO A 67 4.65 24.43 11.67
N PRO A 68 5.47 23.39 11.93
CA PRO A 68 6.69 23.18 11.15
C PRO A 68 6.33 23.15 9.66
N PRO A 69 7.10 23.84 8.80
CA PRO A 69 6.73 24.01 7.40
C PRO A 69 6.51 22.65 6.75
N ALA A 70 5.32 22.46 6.16
CA ALA A 70 4.88 21.17 5.62
C ALA A 70 5.92 20.60 4.64
N CYS A 71 6.17 19.30 4.72
CA CYS A 71 7.29 18.66 4.05
C CYS A 71 7.36 19.03 2.56
N ARG A 72 8.39 19.79 2.20
CA ARG A 72 8.64 20.25 0.83
C ARG A 72 9.45 19.20 0.11
N PHE A 73 8.88 18.66 -0.97
CA PHE A 73 9.59 17.79 -1.91
C PHE A 73 10.77 18.54 -2.54
N VAL A 74 11.85 17.81 -2.82
CA VAL A 74 13.11 18.33 -3.39
C VAL A 74 13.42 17.61 -4.69
N SER A 75 14.18 18.25 -5.58
CA SER A 75 14.55 17.71 -6.87
C SER A 75 15.55 16.54 -6.77
N PRO A 76 15.22 15.33 -7.24
CA PRO A 76 16.21 14.27 -7.44
C PRO A 76 17.18 14.60 -8.59
N VAL A 77 16.78 15.40 -9.59
CA VAL A 77 17.64 15.79 -10.71
C VAL A 77 18.72 16.81 -10.28
N GLU A 78 18.39 17.83 -9.48
CA GLU A 78 19.39 18.73 -8.87
C GLU A 78 20.37 17.95 -7.99
N ALA A 79 19.86 17.00 -7.19
CA ALA A 79 20.68 16.15 -6.33
C ALA A 79 21.62 15.23 -7.15
N TYR A 80 21.14 14.70 -8.28
CA TYR A 80 21.96 13.97 -9.26
C TYR A 80 23.06 14.84 -9.86
N PHE A 81 22.76 16.07 -10.26
CA PHE A 81 23.78 16.99 -10.80
C PHE A 81 24.81 17.41 -9.73
N ALA A 82 24.40 17.57 -8.47
CA ALA A 82 25.31 17.84 -7.35
C ALA A 82 26.26 16.65 -7.07
N ASP A 83 25.74 15.41 -7.08
CA ASP A 83 26.57 14.21 -7.00
C ASP A 83 27.51 14.08 -8.21
N LEU A 84 27.02 14.35 -9.43
CA LEU A 84 27.83 14.34 -10.65
C LEU A 84 28.98 15.35 -10.59
N ALA A 85 28.74 16.56 -10.08
CA ALA A 85 29.77 17.58 -9.87
C ALA A 85 30.81 17.12 -8.83
N ARG A 86 30.37 16.60 -7.68
CA ARG A 86 31.26 16.00 -6.66
C ARG A 86 32.16 14.90 -7.24
N LEU A 87 31.57 14.02 -8.06
CA LEU A 87 32.26 12.88 -8.68
C LEU A 87 33.20 13.29 -9.84
N ARG A 88 33.03 14.47 -10.44
CA ARG A 88 34.01 15.07 -11.37
C ARG A 88 35.23 15.65 -10.65
N GLY A 89 35.10 16.00 -9.36
CA GLY A 89 36.20 16.51 -8.53
C GLY A 89 37.16 15.45 -7.96
N VAL A 90 36.94 14.16 -8.21
CA VAL A 90 37.75 13.06 -7.65
C VAL A 90 39.03 12.86 -8.47
N PRO A 91 40.24 12.97 -7.87
CA PRO A 91 41.49 12.79 -8.59
C PRO A 91 41.62 11.40 -9.22
N GLY A 92 41.81 11.37 -10.55
CA GLY A 92 41.85 10.14 -11.35
C GLY A 92 40.80 10.12 -12.47
N ASN A 93 39.69 10.84 -12.31
CA ASN A 93 38.74 11.08 -13.40
C ASN A 93 39.28 12.15 -14.36
N ALA A 94 39.96 11.71 -15.41
CA ALA A 94 40.50 12.59 -16.43
C ALA A 94 39.38 13.24 -17.26
N SER A 95 39.41 14.57 -17.38
CA SER A 95 38.49 15.31 -18.27
C SER A 95 38.81 14.99 -19.73
N ALA A 96 38.01 14.10 -20.33
CA ALA A 96 38.04 13.83 -21.76
C ALA A 96 37.16 14.86 -22.49
N SER A 97 37.78 15.78 -23.23
CA SER A 97 37.07 16.64 -24.19
C SER A 97 36.50 15.76 -25.30
N ALA A 98 35.17 15.74 -25.43
CA ALA A 98 34.45 14.92 -26.40
C ALA A 98 33.84 15.80 -27.50
N SER A 99 34.02 15.40 -28.76
CA SER A 99 33.33 16.01 -29.89
C SER A 99 31.88 15.50 -29.92
N HIS A 100 30.91 16.40 -30.11
CA HIS A 100 29.50 16.03 -30.22
C HIS A 100 29.24 15.26 -31.53
N THR A 101 29.13 13.94 -31.44
CA THR A 101 28.55 13.10 -32.50
C THR A 101 27.27 12.48 -31.99
N HIS A 102 26.13 13.14 -32.26
CA HIS A 102 24.82 12.67 -31.84
C HIS A 102 24.43 11.40 -32.58
N ALA A 103 24.51 10.27 -31.89
CA ALA A 103 23.84 9.03 -32.26
C ALA A 103 22.68 8.81 -31.29
N HIS A 104 21.45 8.70 -31.81
CA HIS A 104 20.22 8.52 -31.03
C HIS A 104 20.18 7.10 -30.42
N THR A 105 20.95 6.91 -29.34
CA THR A 105 21.25 5.62 -28.70
C THR A 105 20.31 5.33 -27.52
N HIS A 106 19.02 5.57 -27.76
CA HIS A 106 18.00 5.62 -26.72
C HIS A 106 17.66 4.26 -26.10
N HIS A 107 17.19 4.29 -24.87
CA HIS A 107 16.47 3.19 -24.24
C HIS A 107 15.03 3.14 -24.77
N VAL A 108 14.36 1.98 -24.67
CA VAL A 108 12.98 1.82 -25.14
C VAL A 108 12.03 1.71 -23.96
N PHE A 109 11.12 2.67 -23.81
CA PHE A 109 9.99 2.59 -22.89
C PHE A 109 8.93 1.65 -23.50
N SER A 110 8.84 0.43 -22.98
CA SER A 110 7.91 -0.62 -23.41
C SER A 110 6.52 -0.40 -22.80
N SER A 111 5.46 -0.74 -23.53
CA SER A 111 4.08 -0.67 -23.02
C SER A 111 3.85 -1.55 -21.79
N THR A 112 4.71 -2.54 -21.54
CA THR A 112 4.73 -3.39 -20.34
C THR A 112 5.18 -2.67 -19.05
N GLY A 113 5.39 -1.35 -19.09
CA GLY A 113 5.90 -0.55 -17.96
C GLY A 113 7.41 -0.68 -17.69
N HIS A 114 8.12 -1.41 -18.54
CA HIS A 114 9.57 -1.61 -18.47
C HIS A 114 10.32 -0.67 -19.41
N MET A 115 11.44 -0.12 -18.98
CA MET A 115 12.40 0.58 -19.83
C MET A 115 13.52 -0.41 -20.21
N VAL A 116 13.49 -0.90 -21.44
CA VAL A 116 14.49 -1.79 -22.02
C VAL A 116 15.78 -1.02 -22.27
N LEU A 117 16.89 -1.57 -21.78
CA LEU A 117 18.20 -0.97 -22.01
C LEU A 117 18.63 -1.15 -23.47
N SER A 118 19.26 -0.10 -24.00
CA SER A 118 19.96 -0.18 -25.29
C SER A 118 21.07 -1.24 -25.26
N ARG A 119 21.45 -1.73 -26.44
CA ARG A 119 22.65 -2.58 -26.61
C ARG A 119 23.90 -1.77 -26.96
N ASP A 120 23.76 -0.46 -27.17
CA ASP A 120 24.89 0.43 -27.42
C ASP A 120 25.61 0.78 -26.11
N ALA A 121 26.94 0.70 -26.11
CA ALA A 121 27.78 1.07 -24.97
C ALA A 121 27.90 2.59 -24.78
N ALA A 122 27.52 3.38 -25.78
CA ALA A 122 27.43 4.84 -25.70
C ALA A 122 26.06 5.34 -25.19
N ALA A 123 25.07 4.45 -25.02
CA ALA A 123 23.78 4.81 -24.46
C ALA A 123 23.94 5.33 -23.01
N PRO A 124 23.22 6.39 -22.60
CA PRO A 124 23.35 6.98 -21.28
C PRO A 124 22.96 6.01 -20.16
N HIS A 125 23.38 6.28 -18.94
CA HIS A 125 22.92 5.53 -17.78
C HIS A 125 21.38 5.68 -17.60
N PRO A 126 20.63 4.59 -17.35
CA PRO A 126 19.17 4.60 -17.28
C PRO A 126 18.57 5.44 -16.16
N ILE A 127 19.11 5.31 -14.93
CA ILE A 127 18.50 5.92 -13.73
C ILE A 127 18.32 7.45 -13.84
N PRO A 128 19.29 8.26 -14.32
CA PRO A 128 19.09 9.68 -14.58
C PRO A 128 17.84 10.02 -15.44
N LEU A 129 17.54 9.21 -16.46
CA LEU A 129 16.34 9.40 -17.31
C LEU A 129 15.06 9.11 -16.51
N LEU A 130 15.09 8.09 -15.66
CA LEU A 130 13.97 7.72 -14.79
C LEU A 130 13.71 8.76 -13.70
N LEU A 131 14.76 9.34 -13.11
CA LEU A 131 14.65 10.45 -12.14
C LEU A 131 13.97 11.67 -12.78
N ALA A 132 14.40 12.06 -13.98
CA ALA A 132 13.82 13.18 -14.72
C ALA A 132 12.36 12.92 -15.13
N LEU A 133 12.03 11.68 -15.53
CA LEU A 133 10.65 11.27 -15.81
C LEU A 133 9.77 11.29 -14.55
N GLY A 134 10.29 10.84 -13.40
CA GLY A 134 9.58 10.90 -12.12
C GLY A 134 9.32 12.33 -11.66
N GLU A 135 10.32 13.20 -11.78
CA GLU A 135 10.20 14.61 -11.41
C GLU A 135 9.22 15.36 -12.32
N ARG A 136 9.34 15.21 -13.65
CA ARG A 136 8.40 15.79 -14.62
C ARG A 136 6.96 15.38 -14.36
N ARG A 137 6.70 14.08 -14.13
CA ARG A 137 5.35 13.57 -13.80
C ARG A 137 4.77 14.21 -12.55
N TRP A 138 5.61 14.48 -11.54
CA TRP A 138 5.18 15.13 -10.31
C TRP A 138 4.83 16.62 -10.53
N GLU A 139 5.63 17.33 -11.34
CA GLU A 139 5.35 18.72 -11.71
C GLU A 139 4.09 18.84 -12.57
N GLU A 140 3.93 17.98 -13.58
CA GLU A 140 2.74 17.88 -14.43
C GLU A 140 1.47 17.60 -13.61
N LEU A 141 1.53 16.65 -12.67
CA LEU A 141 0.44 16.34 -11.74
C LEU A 141 0.04 17.54 -10.88
N LEU A 142 1.02 18.20 -10.24
CA LEU A 142 0.77 19.38 -9.40
C LEU A 142 0.21 20.56 -10.20
N ALA A 143 0.70 20.78 -11.43
CA ALA A 143 0.33 21.93 -12.23
C ALA A 143 -1.15 21.92 -12.63
N ARG A 144 -1.74 20.73 -12.83
CA ARG A 144 -3.11 20.54 -13.34
C ARG A 144 -4.18 20.30 -12.27
N GLN A 145 -3.88 20.40 -10.98
CA GLN A 145 -4.89 20.21 -9.93
C GLN A 145 -5.87 21.39 -9.82
N SER A 146 -7.15 21.05 -9.66
CA SER A 146 -8.27 21.94 -9.40
C SER A 146 -8.06 22.80 -8.14
N ARG A 147 -8.60 24.02 -8.14
CA ARG A 147 -8.43 25.00 -7.04
C ARG A 147 -9.75 25.48 -6.44
N THR A 148 -10.84 25.34 -7.17
CA THR A 148 -12.20 25.66 -6.75
C THR A 148 -13.13 24.46 -6.95
N LEU A 149 -14.32 24.52 -6.34
CA LEU A 149 -15.37 23.52 -6.54
C LEU A 149 -15.81 23.45 -8.02
N ALA A 150 -15.83 24.60 -8.71
CA ALA A 150 -16.14 24.71 -10.13
C ALA A 150 -15.11 23.98 -11.00
N ASP A 151 -13.81 24.21 -10.75
CA ASP A 151 -12.72 23.51 -11.46
C ASP A 151 -12.85 22.00 -11.28
N ALA A 152 -13.05 21.56 -10.04
CA ALA A 152 -13.10 20.13 -9.69
C ALA A 152 -14.33 19.43 -10.28
N ALA A 153 -15.48 20.11 -10.34
CA ALA A 153 -16.67 19.59 -11.01
C ALA A 153 -16.48 19.49 -12.53
N ALA A 154 -15.87 20.50 -13.16
CA ALA A 154 -15.58 20.50 -14.59
C ALA A 154 -14.52 19.45 -14.98
N GLU A 155 -13.46 19.29 -14.18
CA GLU A 155 -12.42 18.26 -14.39
C GLU A 155 -12.98 16.85 -14.16
N TYR A 156 -13.89 16.67 -13.20
CA TYR A 156 -14.64 15.42 -13.05
C TYR A 156 -15.45 15.11 -14.32
N GLU A 157 -16.26 16.06 -14.81
CA GLU A 157 -17.08 15.85 -16.01
C GLU A 157 -16.21 15.55 -17.24
N ARG A 158 -15.09 16.26 -17.40
CA ARG A 158 -14.10 16.04 -18.48
C ARG A 158 -13.48 14.64 -18.41
N ARG A 159 -13.14 14.14 -17.22
CA ARG A 159 -12.56 12.79 -17.02
C ARG A 159 -13.55 11.67 -17.26
N TYR A 160 -14.77 11.82 -16.75
CA TYR A 160 -15.66 10.69 -16.52
C TYR A 160 -16.95 10.71 -17.36
N GLY A 161 -17.18 11.78 -18.14
CA GLY A 161 -18.30 11.89 -19.09
C GLY A 161 -19.69 11.95 -18.43
N ARG A 162 -19.75 12.31 -17.14
CA ARG A 162 -20.98 12.37 -16.32
C ARG A 162 -20.79 13.40 -15.19
N PRO A 163 -21.87 13.93 -14.57
CA PRO A 163 -21.76 14.83 -13.42
C PRO A 163 -21.07 14.18 -12.21
N PRO A 164 -20.50 14.96 -11.27
CA PRO A 164 -20.00 14.43 -10.01
C PRO A 164 -21.11 13.77 -9.17
N PRO A 165 -20.82 12.88 -8.22
CA PRO A 165 -21.85 12.27 -7.38
C PRO A 165 -22.40 13.27 -6.36
N ARG A 166 -23.70 13.19 -6.04
CA ARG A 166 -24.36 13.99 -5.00
C ARG A 166 -23.57 13.96 -3.68
N GLY A 167 -23.22 15.13 -3.13
CA GLY A 167 -22.32 15.26 -1.97
C GLY A 167 -20.85 15.54 -2.33
N PHE A 168 -20.53 15.71 -3.62
CA PHE A 168 -19.20 16.10 -4.10
C PHE A 168 -18.73 17.46 -3.54
N ASP A 169 -19.67 18.39 -3.31
CA ASP A 169 -19.48 19.64 -2.58
C ASP A 169 -18.94 19.42 -1.16
N ALA A 170 -19.58 18.54 -0.38
CA ALA A 170 -19.14 18.20 0.97
C ALA A 170 -17.79 17.46 0.97
N TRP A 171 -17.55 16.61 -0.05
CA TRP A 171 -16.24 15.99 -0.27
C TRP A 171 -15.16 17.02 -0.64
N TRP A 172 -15.46 18.02 -1.47
CA TRP A 172 -14.53 19.09 -1.83
C TRP A 172 -14.23 20.02 -0.65
N ALA A 173 -15.23 20.32 0.17
CA ALA A 173 -15.05 21.05 1.42
C ALA A 173 -14.14 20.28 2.40
N PHE A 174 -14.31 18.95 2.51
CA PHE A 174 -13.40 18.09 3.26
C PHE A 174 -11.98 18.12 2.66
N ALA A 175 -11.85 17.97 1.34
CA ALA A 175 -10.56 17.96 0.65
C ALA A 175 -9.77 19.27 0.84
N SER A 176 -10.45 20.40 0.67
CA SER A 176 -9.90 21.75 0.83
C SER A 176 -9.46 22.00 2.28
N LYS A 177 -10.35 21.69 3.25
CA LYS A 177 -10.09 21.81 4.69
C LYS A 177 -8.89 20.99 5.15
N HIS A 178 -8.71 19.80 4.60
CA HIS A 178 -7.60 18.90 4.92
C HIS A 178 -6.37 19.07 4.00
N GLN A 179 -6.39 20.04 3.08
CA GLN A 179 -5.29 20.38 2.19
C GLN A 179 -4.75 19.14 1.45
N LEU A 180 -5.64 18.40 0.77
CA LEU A 180 -5.20 17.32 -0.12
C LEU A 180 -4.31 17.91 -1.23
N VAL A 181 -3.20 17.24 -1.53
CA VAL A 181 -2.21 17.76 -2.49
C VAL A 181 -2.60 17.48 -3.94
N LEU A 182 -3.33 16.38 -4.17
CA LEU A 182 -3.79 15.94 -5.49
C LEU A 182 -5.28 15.53 -5.42
N PRO A 183 -6.22 16.49 -5.40
CA PRO A 183 -7.66 16.21 -5.27
C PRO A 183 -8.33 15.55 -6.48
N ASP A 184 -7.72 15.54 -7.67
CA ASP A 184 -8.40 15.04 -8.88
C ASP A 184 -8.10 13.55 -9.20
N GLU A 185 -7.07 12.98 -8.56
CA GLU A 185 -6.49 11.67 -8.89
C GLU A 185 -7.27 10.47 -8.30
N TYR A 186 -8.54 10.34 -8.68
CA TYR A 186 -9.45 9.30 -8.20
C TYR A 186 -9.90 8.31 -9.29
N ASP A 187 -9.22 8.30 -10.45
CA ASP A 187 -9.63 7.53 -11.63
C ASP A 187 -9.85 6.04 -11.34
N ARG A 188 -9.08 5.46 -10.41
CA ARG A 188 -9.21 4.05 -10.03
C ARG A 188 -10.57 3.69 -9.44
N ILE A 189 -11.21 4.62 -8.70
CA ILE A 189 -12.58 4.44 -8.21
C ILE A 189 -13.53 4.30 -9.41
N SER A 190 -13.35 5.12 -10.45
CA SER A 190 -14.18 5.04 -11.66
C SER A 190 -13.95 3.76 -12.46
N LEU A 191 -12.70 3.26 -12.52
CA LEU A 191 -12.38 2.01 -13.19
C LEU A 191 -12.89 0.76 -12.45
N ASP A 192 -12.80 0.72 -11.12
CA ASP A 192 -13.29 -0.41 -10.31
C ASP A 192 -14.83 -0.43 -10.20
N LEU A 193 -15.50 0.72 -10.29
CA LEU A 193 -16.97 0.80 -10.29
C LEU A 193 -17.61 0.68 -11.69
N ALA A 194 -16.85 0.90 -12.77
CA ALA A 194 -17.36 0.80 -14.14
C ALA A 194 -18.12 -0.49 -14.48
N PRO A 195 -17.71 -1.69 -14.05
CA PRO A 195 -18.47 -2.91 -14.30
C PRO A 195 -19.88 -2.92 -13.68
N PHE A 196 -20.09 -2.18 -12.59
CA PHE A 196 -21.37 -2.12 -11.88
C PHE A 196 -22.34 -1.11 -12.50
N TRP A 197 -21.87 -0.01 -13.11
CA TRP A 197 -22.74 0.89 -13.89
C TRP A 197 -23.34 0.24 -15.15
N ALA A 198 -22.81 -0.90 -15.59
CA ALA A 198 -23.42 -1.70 -16.63
C ALA A 198 -24.57 -2.59 -16.12
N LEU A 199 -24.78 -2.74 -14.81
CA LEU A 199 -25.90 -3.45 -14.25
C LEU A 199 -27.04 -2.47 -13.93
N PRO A 200 -28.31 -2.77 -14.28
CA PRO A 200 -29.46 -2.02 -13.75
C PRO A 200 -29.43 -2.02 -12.21
N ARG A 201 -29.82 -0.90 -11.55
CA ARG A 201 -29.67 -0.77 -10.09
C ARG A 201 -30.39 -1.90 -9.31
N HIS A 202 -31.53 -2.40 -9.80
CA HIS A 202 -32.21 -3.57 -9.20
C HIS A 202 -31.38 -4.87 -9.22
N GLU A 203 -30.54 -5.09 -10.25
CA GLU A 203 -29.62 -6.22 -10.31
C GLU A 203 -28.43 -6.03 -9.37
N VAL A 204 -27.94 -4.79 -9.22
CA VAL A 204 -26.93 -4.50 -8.18
C VAL A 204 -27.50 -4.77 -6.78
N ARG A 205 -28.74 -4.34 -6.50
CA ARG A 205 -29.41 -4.65 -5.22
C ARG A 205 -29.58 -6.15 -5.02
N ARG A 206 -29.94 -6.92 -6.05
CA ARG A 206 -30.00 -8.40 -5.99
C ARG A 206 -28.65 -9.01 -5.59
N ARG A 207 -27.56 -8.56 -6.21
CA ARG A 207 -26.18 -9.05 -5.96
C ARG A 207 -25.59 -8.55 -4.64
N LEU A 208 -25.99 -7.36 -4.18
CA LEU A 208 -25.68 -6.87 -2.83
C LEU A 208 -26.31 -7.79 -1.78
N ASP A 209 -27.55 -8.21 -2.02
CA ASP A 209 -28.25 -9.16 -1.18
C ASP A 209 -27.60 -10.56 -1.21
N GLU A 210 -26.89 -10.94 -2.29
CA GLU A 210 -26.10 -12.17 -2.36
C GLU A 210 -24.78 -12.06 -1.58
N VAL A 211 -23.94 -11.04 -1.85
CA VAL A 211 -22.64 -10.86 -1.18
C VAL A 211 -22.80 -10.70 0.35
N MET A 212 -23.88 -10.06 0.81
CA MET A 212 -24.21 -9.93 2.24
C MET A 212 -24.58 -11.24 2.94
N LYS A 213 -24.74 -12.35 2.20
CA LYS A 213 -25.04 -13.70 2.71
C LYS A 213 -23.85 -14.66 2.59
N MET A 214 -22.71 -14.20 2.07
CA MET A 214 -21.46 -14.99 2.05
C MET A 214 -20.96 -15.27 3.47
N ASN A 215 -20.15 -16.32 3.62
CA ASN A 215 -19.31 -16.48 4.80
C ASN A 215 -18.12 -15.51 4.70
N GLU A 216 -17.46 -15.24 5.84
CA GLU A 216 -16.13 -14.63 5.85
C GLU A 216 -16.08 -13.22 5.19
N VAL A 217 -17.15 -12.47 5.45
CA VAL A 217 -17.31 -11.05 5.10
C VAL A 217 -17.79 -10.25 6.31
N PHE A 218 -17.62 -8.93 6.28
CA PHE A 218 -18.30 -8.01 7.21
C PHE A 218 -19.01 -6.90 6.45
N VAL A 219 -20.19 -6.51 6.94
CA VAL A 219 -21.01 -5.45 6.33
C VAL A 219 -20.83 -4.17 7.14
N LEU A 220 -20.46 -3.08 6.46
CA LEU A 220 -20.66 -1.73 6.98
C LEU A 220 -22.07 -1.27 6.62
N GLN A 221 -22.93 -1.13 7.63
CA GLN A 221 -24.22 -0.48 7.47
C GLN A 221 -24.08 1.01 7.83
N VAL A 222 -24.34 1.87 6.87
CA VAL A 222 -24.67 3.28 7.10
C VAL A 222 -26.17 3.37 7.30
N LYS A 223 -26.61 3.99 8.39
CA LYS A 223 -28.03 4.31 8.63
C LYS A 223 -28.18 5.59 9.44
N ASP A 224 -29.12 6.46 9.08
CA ASP A 224 -29.42 7.72 9.77
C ASP A 224 -28.15 8.58 10.01
N GLY A 225 -27.29 8.66 8.99
CA GLY A 225 -25.99 9.34 9.01
C GLY A 225 -24.90 8.67 9.86
N ARG A 226 -25.10 7.42 10.31
CA ARG A 226 -24.22 6.71 11.27
C ARG A 226 -23.79 5.35 10.73
N VAL A 227 -22.48 5.10 10.72
CA VAL A 227 -21.92 3.79 10.31
C VAL A 227 -21.72 2.84 11.49
N ARG A 228 -22.15 1.58 11.32
CA ARG A 228 -21.96 0.46 12.25
C ARG A 228 -21.49 -0.81 11.51
N PRO A 229 -20.67 -1.67 12.15
CA PRO A 229 -20.36 -2.98 11.60
C PRO A 229 -21.51 -3.96 11.86
N ARG A 230 -21.64 -4.95 10.97
CA ARG A 230 -22.57 -6.09 11.04
C ARG A 230 -21.81 -7.31 10.53
N ILE A 231 -21.79 -8.37 11.33
CA ILE A 231 -21.21 -9.68 11.00
C ILE A 231 -22.29 -10.69 11.41
N ASP A 232 -22.90 -11.33 10.42
CA ASP A 232 -24.03 -12.24 10.64
C ASP A 232 -23.61 -13.72 10.62
N ASP A 233 -22.50 -14.01 9.94
CA ASP A 233 -21.96 -15.36 9.78
C ASP A 233 -21.07 -15.77 10.97
N LYS A 234 -20.73 -17.05 11.03
CA LYS A 234 -19.86 -17.60 12.08
C LYS A 234 -18.43 -17.85 11.62
N GLY A 235 -18.16 -17.89 10.31
CA GLY A 235 -16.81 -18.03 9.76
C GLY A 235 -16.02 -16.73 9.90
N GLY A 236 -16.63 -15.60 9.57
CA GLY A 236 -16.10 -14.25 9.83
C GLY A 236 -15.82 -13.98 11.31
N LEU A 237 -16.42 -14.74 12.24
CA LEU A 237 -16.12 -14.67 13.68
C LEU A 237 -15.07 -15.68 14.15
N ALA A 238 -14.62 -16.61 13.31
CA ALA A 238 -13.56 -17.57 13.64
C ALA A 238 -12.16 -16.94 13.52
N TRP A 239 -11.96 -16.01 12.58
CA TRP A 239 -10.73 -15.23 12.49
C TRP A 239 -10.76 -14.01 13.42
N GLU A 240 -9.83 -13.94 14.38
CA GLU A 240 -9.79 -12.87 15.39
C GLU A 240 -9.60 -11.46 14.77
N GLY A 241 -9.02 -11.38 13.56
CA GLY A 241 -8.75 -10.13 12.85
C GLY A 241 -9.98 -9.42 12.28
N THR A 242 -11.11 -10.11 12.09
CA THR A 242 -12.32 -9.53 11.48
C THR A 242 -12.87 -8.36 12.29
N TRP A 243 -12.96 -8.51 13.62
CA TRP A 243 -13.48 -7.44 14.48
C TRP A 243 -12.58 -6.19 14.48
N PRO A 244 -11.24 -6.30 14.64
CA PRO A 244 -10.31 -5.20 14.38
C PRO A 244 -10.49 -4.54 13.00
N ARG A 245 -10.51 -5.33 11.92
CA ARG A 245 -10.62 -4.86 10.53
C ARG A 245 -11.94 -4.10 10.28
N ALA A 246 -13.07 -4.67 10.72
CA ALA A 246 -14.38 -4.02 10.67
C ALA A 246 -14.43 -2.72 11.50
N LYS A 247 -13.87 -2.72 12.73
CA LYS A 247 -13.79 -1.50 13.58
C LYS A 247 -12.92 -0.42 12.95
N ALA A 248 -11.87 -0.79 12.22
CA ALA A 248 -11.01 0.14 11.51
C ALA A 248 -11.72 0.76 10.29
N ALA A 249 -12.41 -0.04 9.47
CA ALA A 249 -13.21 0.47 8.35
C ALA A 249 -14.34 1.41 8.83
N VAL A 250 -15.02 1.07 9.93
CA VAL A 250 -15.99 1.95 10.62
C VAL A 250 -15.35 3.28 11.06
N LYS A 251 -14.08 3.28 11.49
CA LYS A 251 -13.35 4.50 11.91
C LYS A 251 -13.10 5.46 10.74
N LEU A 252 -12.84 4.92 9.54
CA LEU A 252 -12.72 5.73 8.32
C LEU A 252 -14.07 6.36 7.96
N VAL A 253 -15.07 5.52 7.72
CA VAL A 253 -16.38 5.95 7.20
C VAL A 253 -17.10 6.92 8.15
N ARG A 254 -16.89 6.81 9.48
CA ARG A 254 -17.49 7.71 10.47
C ARG A 254 -17.19 9.19 10.25
N ALA A 255 -16.07 9.55 9.62
CA ALA A 255 -15.73 10.95 9.37
C ALA A 255 -16.73 11.65 8.43
N PHE A 256 -17.31 10.90 7.49
CA PHE A 256 -18.18 11.43 6.43
C PHE A 256 -19.55 10.73 6.33
N ALA A 257 -19.84 9.73 7.18
CA ALA A 257 -21.09 8.96 7.17
C ALA A 257 -22.38 9.79 7.25
N HIS A 258 -22.30 11.03 7.72
CA HIS A 258 -23.42 11.97 7.82
C HIS A 258 -23.74 12.70 6.49
N HIS A 259 -22.88 12.59 5.49
CA HIS A 259 -23.11 13.02 4.11
C HIS A 259 -23.61 11.88 3.20
N LEU A 260 -23.79 10.66 3.74
CA LEU A 260 -24.18 9.47 2.98
C LEU A 260 -25.65 9.10 3.22
N PRO A 261 -26.36 8.52 2.23
CA PRO A 261 -27.65 7.88 2.44
C PRO A 261 -27.52 6.55 3.21
N ASP A 262 -28.66 5.97 3.61
CA ASP A 262 -28.73 4.62 4.16
C ASP A 262 -28.20 3.60 3.11
N LEU A 263 -27.12 2.88 3.42
CA LEU A 263 -26.54 1.86 2.54
C LEU A 263 -25.83 0.74 3.30
N ASN A 264 -25.62 -0.39 2.62
CA ASN A 264 -24.77 -1.49 3.10
C ASN A 264 -23.60 -1.67 2.13
N ALA A 265 -22.37 -1.78 2.63
CA ALA A 265 -21.17 -2.09 1.86
C ALA A 265 -20.48 -3.32 2.46
N THR A 266 -20.15 -4.33 1.65
CA THR A 266 -19.72 -5.66 2.12
C THR A 266 -18.24 -5.89 1.82
N PHE A 267 -17.46 -6.15 2.86
CA PHE A 267 -16.01 -6.26 2.81
C PHE A 267 -15.56 -7.70 3.02
N SER A 268 -14.56 -8.14 2.26
CA SER A 268 -13.86 -9.39 2.52
C SER A 268 -13.09 -9.34 3.84
N ILE A 269 -12.96 -10.48 4.55
CA ILE A 269 -11.99 -10.60 5.66
C ILE A 269 -10.60 -10.95 5.18
N PHE A 270 -10.42 -11.36 3.92
CA PHE A 270 -9.15 -11.86 3.39
C PHE A 270 -8.19 -10.75 2.99
N ASP A 271 -6.90 -11.10 2.87
CA ASP A 271 -5.88 -10.19 2.35
C ASP A 271 -5.83 -10.17 0.80
N GLN A 272 -6.44 -11.17 0.16
CA GLN A 272 -6.45 -11.39 -1.28
C GLN A 272 -7.76 -10.99 -1.94
N PRO A 273 -7.75 -10.63 -3.25
CA PRO A 273 -8.96 -10.43 -4.03
C PRO A 273 -9.67 -11.74 -4.36
N GLN A 274 -10.99 -11.69 -4.54
CA GLN A 274 -11.84 -12.86 -4.74
C GLN A 274 -12.63 -12.85 -6.06
N ILE A 275 -12.81 -11.71 -6.75
CA ILE A 275 -13.69 -11.64 -7.93
C ILE A 275 -12.86 -11.81 -9.22
N TYR A 276 -12.98 -12.96 -9.87
CA TYR A 276 -12.25 -13.35 -11.08
C TYR A 276 -13.21 -13.52 -12.27
N LEU A 277 -13.25 -12.53 -13.16
CA LEU A 277 -14.14 -12.55 -14.32
C LEU A 277 -13.35 -12.83 -15.61
N PRO A 278 -13.87 -13.69 -16.51
CA PRO A 278 -13.37 -13.79 -17.88
C PRO A 278 -13.31 -12.40 -18.54
N TRP A 279 -12.22 -12.13 -19.27
CA TRP A 279 -11.93 -10.82 -19.82
C TRP A 279 -13.08 -10.30 -20.69
N GLU A 280 -13.65 -11.17 -21.52
CA GLU A 280 -14.74 -10.86 -22.46
C GLU A 280 -16.00 -10.36 -21.72
N ARG A 281 -16.22 -10.79 -20.46
CA ARG A 281 -17.29 -10.27 -19.60
C ARG A 281 -16.86 -8.99 -18.88
N ARG A 282 -15.66 -8.97 -18.31
CA ARG A 282 -15.11 -7.84 -17.52
C ARG A 282 -14.97 -6.57 -18.36
N SER A 283 -14.38 -6.67 -19.55
CA SER A 283 -14.19 -5.55 -20.49
C SER A 283 -15.52 -5.08 -21.08
N SER A 284 -16.45 -6.00 -21.37
CA SER A 284 -17.81 -5.68 -21.82
C SER A 284 -18.57 -4.86 -20.77
N LEU A 285 -18.57 -5.30 -19.51
CA LEU A 285 -19.21 -4.56 -18.42
C LEU A 285 -18.55 -3.19 -18.20
N ALA A 286 -17.22 -3.12 -18.09
CA ALA A 286 -16.52 -1.85 -17.90
C ALA A 286 -16.80 -0.85 -19.05
N SER A 287 -16.72 -1.29 -20.32
CA SER A 287 -17.02 -0.41 -21.46
C SER A 287 -18.50 -0.03 -21.56
N LEU A 288 -19.43 -0.84 -21.06
CA LEU A 288 -20.85 -0.50 -21.05
C LEU A 288 -21.14 0.57 -19.98
N GLY A 289 -20.63 0.38 -18.77
CA GLY A 289 -20.81 1.31 -17.66
C GLY A 289 -20.17 2.68 -17.91
N LEU A 290 -18.94 2.73 -18.43
CA LEU A 290 -18.29 3.98 -18.86
C LEU A 290 -19.03 4.70 -20.00
N LYS A 291 -19.91 4.01 -20.72
CA LYS A 291 -20.75 4.57 -21.80
C LYS A 291 -22.19 4.83 -21.36
N GLY A 292 -22.51 4.72 -20.07
CA GLY A 292 -23.85 4.91 -19.51
C GLY A 292 -24.90 3.92 -20.03
N LYS A 293 -24.48 2.67 -20.33
CA LYS A 293 -25.32 1.64 -20.95
C LYS A 293 -25.40 0.39 -20.08
N HIS A 294 -26.59 -0.17 -19.94
CA HIS A 294 -26.78 -1.44 -19.25
C HIS A 294 -26.50 -2.65 -20.16
N THR A 295 -26.02 -3.75 -19.56
CA THR A 295 -25.93 -5.06 -20.19
C THR A 295 -27.29 -5.75 -20.21
N THR A 296 -27.55 -6.56 -21.24
CA THR A 296 -28.75 -7.41 -21.33
C THR A 296 -28.55 -8.81 -20.74
N ARG A 297 -27.29 -9.24 -20.55
CA ARG A 297 -26.95 -10.47 -19.82
C ARG A 297 -26.86 -10.10 -18.34
N LEU A 298 -27.85 -10.48 -17.55
CA LEU A 298 -27.81 -10.33 -16.09
C LEU A 298 -27.31 -11.62 -15.41
N ASP A 299 -27.59 -12.77 -16.00
CA ASP A 299 -27.20 -14.08 -15.48
C ASP A 299 -25.69 -14.37 -15.65
N GLU A 300 -25.08 -14.73 -14.53
CA GLU A 300 -23.71 -15.21 -14.35
C GLU A 300 -23.76 -16.43 -13.42
N GLU A 301 -22.89 -17.42 -13.65
CA GLU A 301 -22.81 -18.64 -12.85
C GLU A 301 -21.59 -18.53 -11.94
N ASP A 302 -21.79 -18.50 -10.63
CA ASP A 302 -20.72 -18.40 -9.61
C ASP A 302 -20.19 -19.78 -9.23
N ASP A 303 -19.54 -20.46 -10.17
CA ASP A 303 -18.96 -21.78 -9.93
C ASP A 303 -17.67 -21.74 -9.09
N GLY A 304 -16.86 -20.68 -9.24
CA GLY A 304 -15.56 -20.54 -8.58
C GLY A 304 -14.40 -21.21 -9.32
N HIS A 305 -14.51 -21.51 -10.62
CA HIS A 305 -13.38 -22.02 -11.42
C HIS A 305 -12.60 -20.87 -12.07
N VAL A 306 -11.33 -20.69 -11.70
CA VAL A 306 -10.48 -19.62 -12.24
C VAL A 306 -9.43 -20.16 -13.22
N GLU A 307 -9.64 -19.93 -14.51
CA GLU A 307 -8.54 -19.95 -15.49
C GLU A 307 -7.94 -18.53 -15.57
N LEU A 308 -6.77 -18.30 -14.95
CA LEU A 308 -6.13 -16.98 -14.91
C LEU A 308 -5.95 -16.35 -16.31
N ALA A 309 -5.56 -17.15 -17.30
CA ALA A 309 -5.42 -16.70 -18.69
C ALA A 309 -6.74 -16.22 -19.31
N SER A 310 -7.90 -16.79 -18.92
CA SER A 310 -9.21 -16.33 -19.40
C SER A 310 -9.58 -14.94 -18.89
N SER A 311 -9.00 -14.49 -17.77
CA SER A 311 -9.23 -13.15 -17.19
C SER A 311 -8.45 -12.04 -17.91
N CYS A 312 -7.64 -12.40 -18.92
CA CYS A 312 -6.77 -11.52 -19.70
C CYS A 312 -7.22 -11.33 -21.17
N PRO A 313 -6.84 -10.21 -21.83
CA PRO A 313 -7.16 -9.95 -23.24
C PRO A 313 -6.71 -11.07 -24.19
N PRO A 314 -7.49 -11.46 -25.23
CA PRO A 314 -7.15 -12.52 -26.17
C PRO A 314 -5.78 -12.41 -26.84
N ASP A 315 -5.32 -11.18 -27.03
CA ASP A 315 -4.06 -10.75 -27.62
C ASP A 315 -2.93 -10.52 -26.61
N SER A 316 -3.23 -10.59 -25.30
CA SER A 316 -2.25 -10.40 -24.22
C SER A 316 -1.13 -11.44 -24.26
N ALA A 317 0.04 -11.06 -23.74
CA ALA A 317 1.21 -11.94 -23.68
C ALA A 317 0.92 -13.24 -22.91
N LEU A 318 0.10 -13.22 -21.86
CA LEU A 318 -0.28 -14.44 -21.12
C LEU A 318 -1.10 -15.45 -21.95
N ARG A 319 -1.86 -15.01 -22.97
CA ARG A 319 -2.58 -15.92 -23.89
C ARG A 319 -1.78 -16.23 -25.16
N ALA A 320 -1.04 -15.26 -25.70
CA ALA A 320 -0.37 -15.37 -27.00
C ALA A 320 1.10 -15.82 -26.94
N ASN A 321 1.84 -15.48 -25.89
CA ASN A 321 3.26 -15.82 -25.71
C ASN A 321 3.64 -15.89 -24.21
N PRO A 322 3.28 -16.96 -23.48
CA PRO A 322 3.56 -17.08 -22.04
C PRO A 322 5.05 -17.05 -21.67
N ALA A 323 5.95 -17.25 -22.63
CA ALA A 323 7.40 -17.17 -22.46
C ALA A 323 7.95 -15.74 -22.67
N ALA A 324 7.09 -14.75 -22.94
CA ALA A 324 7.48 -13.35 -23.08
C ALA A 324 8.10 -12.83 -21.77
N HIS A 325 9.32 -12.32 -21.90
CA HIS A 325 10.02 -11.64 -20.82
C HIS A 325 10.80 -10.46 -21.41
N GLU A 326 10.74 -9.34 -20.68
CA GLU A 326 11.55 -8.16 -20.95
C GLU A 326 13.04 -8.50 -20.73
N GLY A 327 13.93 -7.80 -21.44
CA GLY A 327 15.37 -7.95 -21.28
C GLY A 327 15.88 -7.37 -19.96
N LYS A 328 17.20 -7.07 -19.90
CA LYS A 328 17.71 -6.20 -18.82
C LYS A 328 17.04 -4.83 -18.95
N SER A 329 16.32 -4.45 -17.91
CA SER A 329 15.34 -3.36 -17.91
C SER A 329 15.11 -2.85 -16.49
N PHE A 330 14.49 -1.68 -16.36
CA PHE A 330 14.03 -1.10 -15.09
C PHE A 330 12.53 -0.79 -15.21
N ILE A 331 11.79 -0.81 -14.10
CA ILE A 331 10.37 -0.40 -14.11
C ILE A 331 10.28 1.13 -14.19
N TYR A 332 9.52 1.66 -15.14
CA TYR A 332 9.14 3.08 -15.22
C TYR A 332 7.64 3.33 -15.02
N ASN A 333 6.78 2.35 -15.33
CA ASN A 333 5.37 2.36 -14.95
C ASN A 333 5.05 1.11 -14.09
N PRO A 334 4.93 1.26 -12.75
CA PRO A 334 4.67 0.15 -11.84
C PRO A 334 3.32 -0.55 -12.05
N LEU A 335 2.29 0.15 -12.54
CA LEU A 335 0.97 -0.45 -12.80
C LEU A 335 1.05 -1.44 -13.97
N GLU A 336 1.59 -0.99 -15.10
CA GLU A 336 1.76 -1.85 -16.29
C GLU A 336 2.77 -2.97 -16.03
N ALA A 337 3.86 -2.69 -15.31
CA ALA A 337 4.87 -3.70 -14.95
C ALA A 337 4.36 -4.74 -13.94
N GLY A 338 3.28 -4.44 -13.21
CA GLY A 338 2.54 -5.37 -12.37
C GLY A 338 1.41 -6.12 -13.09
N ASP A 339 1.06 -5.75 -14.34
CA ASP A 339 0.00 -6.42 -15.08
C ASP A 339 0.46 -7.81 -15.57
N ILE A 340 -0.08 -8.84 -14.89
CA ILE A 340 0.12 -10.26 -15.15
C ILE A 340 -0.24 -10.65 -16.60
N CYS A 341 -1.21 -9.97 -17.22
CA CYS A 341 -1.64 -10.24 -18.60
C CYS A 341 -0.57 -9.87 -19.64
N HIS A 342 0.10 -8.73 -19.42
CA HIS A 342 1.17 -8.23 -20.29
C HIS A 342 2.57 -8.74 -19.88
N ASN A 343 2.74 -9.10 -18.62
CA ASN A 343 3.99 -9.60 -18.04
C ASN A 343 3.83 -11.04 -17.51
N PRO A 344 3.70 -12.07 -18.39
CA PRO A 344 3.45 -13.45 -17.96
C PRO A 344 4.60 -14.06 -17.15
N TYR A 345 5.80 -13.46 -17.20
CA TYR A 345 6.92 -13.83 -16.32
C TYR A 345 6.59 -13.68 -14.82
N LEU A 346 5.57 -12.89 -14.44
CA LEU A 346 5.12 -12.74 -13.05
C LEU A 346 4.41 -13.99 -12.52
N VAL A 347 3.67 -14.71 -13.37
CA VAL A 347 2.83 -15.87 -12.98
C VAL A 347 3.62 -16.92 -12.18
N PRO A 348 4.80 -17.39 -12.62
CA PRO A 348 5.58 -18.37 -11.86
C PRO A 348 6.33 -17.81 -10.65
N LEU A 349 6.18 -16.52 -10.28
CA LEU A 349 7.03 -15.83 -9.30
C LEU A 349 6.30 -15.23 -8.08
N HIS A 350 4.96 -15.22 -8.06
CA HIS A 350 4.16 -14.61 -6.98
C HIS A 350 3.20 -15.63 -6.34
N GLY A 351 2.99 -15.59 -5.02
CA GLY A 351 2.11 -16.53 -4.30
C GLY A 351 0.71 -16.62 -4.92
N LEU A 352 0.00 -15.49 -5.00
CA LEU A 352 -1.33 -15.37 -5.60
C LEU A 352 -1.48 -16.08 -6.97
N THR A 353 -0.45 -16.10 -7.82
CA THR A 353 -0.51 -16.69 -9.17
C THR A 353 0.07 -18.11 -9.25
N LEU A 354 0.65 -18.60 -8.16
CA LEU A 354 1.12 -19.98 -7.98
C LEU A 354 0.12 -20.84 -7.18
N GLU A 355 -0.70 -20.21 -6.35
CA GLU A 355 -1.83 -20.81 -5.63
C GLU A 355 -2.93 -21.27 -6.60
N ALA A 356 -3.61 -22.36 -6.24
CA ALA A 356 -4.75 -22.86 -7.00
C ALA A 356 -6.04 -22.13 -6.59
N HIS A 357 -6.66 -21.41 -7.51
CA HIS A 357 -7.94 -20.71 -7.30
C HIS A 357 -9.10 -21.60 -7.78
N THR A 358 -9.65 -22.37 -6.85
CA THR A 358 -10.68 -23.42 -7.08
C THR A 358 -11.90 -23.19 -6.19
N PRO A 359 -13.05 -23.83 -6.44
CA PRO A 359 -14.26 -23.64 -5.63
C PRO A 359 -14.09 -23.99 -4.14
N ASP A 360 -13.13 -24.85 -3.80
CA ASP A 360 -12.80 -25.31 -2.45
C ASP A 360 -11.61 -24.55 -1.80
N SER A 361 -10.98 -23.61 -2.52
CA SER A 361 -9.82 -22.84 -2.02
C SER A 361 -10.20 -21.84 -0.91
N HIS A 362 -9.22 -21.40 -0.11
CA HIS A 362 -9.40 -20.41 0.95
C HIS A 362 -8.44 -19.22 0.75
N PRO A 363 -8.90 -18.05 0.28
CA PRO A 363 -10.29 -17.68 -0.01
C PRO A 363 -10.91 -18.39 -1.22
N ARG A 364 -12.25 -18.55 -1.18
CA ARG A 364 -13.00 -18.98 -2.36
C ARG A 364 -13.02 -17.86 -3.41
N PRO A 365 -12.64 -18.14 -4.67
CA PRO A 365 -12.83 -17.21 -5.78
C PRO A 365 -14.27 -17.25 -6.30
N HIS A 366 -14.69 -16.16 -6.95
CA HIS A 366 -16.02 -15.96 -7.49
C HIS A 366 -15.96 -15.57 -8.97
N SER A 367 -16.80 -16.21 -9.78
CA SER A 367 -16.92 -16.01 -11.25
C SER A 367 -18.12 -15.12 -11.64
N GLN A 368 -18.90 -14.68 -10.66
CA GLN A 368 -19.93 -13.62 -10.77
C GLN A 368 -19.39 -12.27 -10.28
N LEU A 369 -19.77 -11.15 -10.93
CA LEU A 369 -19.44 -9.80 -10.44
C LEU A 369 -20.27 -9.48 -9.18
N LEU A 370 -19.65 -9.54 -8.00
CA LEU A 370 -20.26 -9.19 -6.72
C LEU A 370 -19.71 -7.85 -6.18
N PRO A 371 -20.52 -7.01 -5.51
CA PRO A 371 -20.08 -5.74 -4.95
C PRO A 371 -19.32 -5.95 -3.61
N LEU A 372 -18.18 -6.66 -3.72
CA LEU A 372 -17.28 -7.01 -2.63
C LEU A 372 -16.13 -6.00 -2.55
N PHE A 373 -15.91 -5.45 -1.37
CA PHE A 373 -14.82 -4.52 -1.09
C PHE A 373 -13.60 -5.27 -0.54
N SER A 374 -12.45 -5.12 -1.19
CA SER A 374 -11.22 -5.89 -0.91
C SER A 374 -9.99 -4.99 -0.77
N LEU A 375 -9.06 -5.40 0.09
CA LEU A 375 -7.95 -4.54 0.57
C LEU A 375 -6.78 -4.44 -0.42
N ALA A 376 -6.68 -5.39 -1.36
CA ALA A 376 -5.81 -5.34 -2.53
C ALA A 376 -6.47 -6.08 -3.70
N LYS A 377 -6.05 -5.77 -4.92
CA LYS A 377 -6.46 -6.47 -6.15
C LYS A 377 -5.39 -6.38 -7.23
N THR A 378 -5.47 -7.18 -8.29
CA THR A 378 -4.56 -7.10 -9.45
C THR A 378 -5.29 -6.64 -10.71
N SER A 379 -4.59 -6.60 -11.84
CA SER A 379 -5.13 -6.27 -13.17
C SER A 379 -6.22 -7.22 -13.68
N VAL A 380 -6.35 -8.44 -13.12
CA VAL A 380 -7.38 -9.42 -13.50
C VAL A 380 -8.67 -9.35 -12.67
N ASN A 381 -8.60 -8.80 -11.45
CA ASN A 381 -9.70 -8.89 -10.47
C ASN A 381 -10.77 -7.79 -10.65
N SER A 382 -11.97 -8.04 -10.13
CA SER A 382 -13.12 -7.11 -10.22
C SER A 382 -13.63 -6.60 -8.87
N ASP A 383 -12.94 -6.92 -7.77
CA ASP A 383 -13.19 -6.40 -6.41
C ASP A 383 -13.14 -4.86 -6.35
N ILE A 384 -13.84 -4.26 -5.38
CA ILE A 384 -13.82 -2.80 -5.15
C ILE A 384 -12.67 -2.47 -4.18
N LEU A 385 -11.65 -1.74 -4.64
CA LEU A 385 -10.43 -1.48 -3.85
C LEU A 385 -10.68 -0.44 -2.74
N VAL A 386 -10.20 -0.73 -1.52
CA VAL A 386 -10.36 0.15 -0.34
C VAL A 386 -9.03 0.56 0.30
N THR A 387 -9.10 1.41 1.32
CA THR A 387 -7.93 1.82 2.11
C THR A 387 -7.74 0.94 3.35
N PRO A 388 -6.77 -0.01 3.36
CA PRO A 388 -6.46 -0.80 4.55
C PRO A 388 -5.93 0.07 5.70
N LEU A 389 -6.28 -0.29 6.94
CA LEU A 389 -5.75 0.32 8.16
C LEU A 389 -4.89 -0.64 9.00
N ASP A 390 -4.80 -1.90 8.60
CA ASP A 390 -3.87 -2.90 9.10
C ASP A 390 -2.43 -2.35 9.00
N GLN A 391 -1.69 -2.35 10.12
CA GLN A 391 -0.34 -1.75 10.26
C GLN A 391 -0.24 -0.22 10.00
N PHE A 392 -1.31 0.48 9.60
CA PHE A 392 -1.27 1.93 9.32
C PHE A 392 -0.77 2.79 10.49
N ALA A 393 -1.11 2.37 11.71
CA ALA A 393 -0.76 3.06 12.95
C ALA A 393 0.65 2.74 13.47
N ASP A 394 1.42 1.89 12.76
CA ASP A 394 2.78 1.54 13.15
C ASP A 394 3.68 2.78 13.19
N ARG A 395 4.37 2.95 14.31
CA ARG A 395 5.26 4.10 14.52
C ARG A 395 6.60 3.84 13.82
N THR A 396 7.12 4.83 13.09
CA THR A 396 8.49 4.83 12.53
C THR A 396 9.52 4.41 13.59
N GLY A 397 9.34 4.87 14.84
CA GLY A 397 10.27 4.66 15.94
C GLY A 397 11.44 5.65 15.88
N ARG A 398 12.54 5.34 16.58
CA ARG A 398 13.80 6.07 16.42
C ARG A 398 14.34 5.82 15.00
N ASP A 399 14.51 6.89 14.25
CA ASP A 399 15.05 6.89 12.90
C ASP A 399 16.22 7.89 12.80
N PRO A 400 17.43 7.48 12.40
CA PRO A 400 18.53 8.40 12.14
C PRO A 400 18.28 9.26 10.89
N VAL A 401 18.73 10.52 10.93
CA VAL A 401 18.94 11.33 9.72
C VAL A 401 19.91 10.62 8.77
N TRP A 402 19.84 10.92 7.47
CA TRP A 402 20.56 10.22 6.39
C TRP A 402 22.06 9.98 6.69
N GLU A 403 22.76 11.00 7.15
CA GLU A 403 24.20 10.97 7.45
C GLU A 403 24.57 10.08 8.64
N LYS A 404 23.58 9.71 9.46
CA LYS A 404 23.72 8.85 10.65
C LYS A 404 23.15 7.45 10.44
N LYS A 405 22.71 7.10 9.22
CA LYS A 405 22.34 5.73 8.84
C LYS A 405 23.62 4.91 8.61
N SER A 406 23.87 3.98 9.52
CA SER A 406 25.16 3.28 9.63
C SER A 406 25.35 2.13 8.62
N ASP A 407 24.28 1.65 8.00
CA ASP A 407 24.36 0.55 7.04
C ASP A 407 23.85 0.99 5.65
N PRO A 408 24.66 0.88 4.58
CA PRO A 408 24.23 1.21 3.23
C PRO A 408 23.59 0.02 2.48
N ARG A 409 23.29 -1.12 3.12
CA ARG A 409 22.59 -2.27 2.49
C ARG A 409 21.09 -2.04 2.36
N LEU A 410 20.49 -2.74 1.40
CA LEU A 410 19.05 -2.91 1.28
C LEU A 410 18.60 -3.97 2.28
N VAL A 411 17.83 -3.56 3.28
CA VAL A 411 17.34 -4.47 4.34
C VAL A 411 15.92 -4.94 4.07
N TRP A 412 15.70 -6.23 4.36
CA TRP A 412 14.39 -6.82 4.49
C TRP A 412 14.36 -7.83 5.63
N ARG A 413 13.29 -7.81 6.43
CA ARG A 413 12.85 -8.93 7.26
C ARG A 413 11.34 -9.02 7.19
N GLY A 414 10.83 -10.24 7.13
CA GLY A 414 9.41 -10.55 7.09
C GLY A 414 9.19 -12.06 7.22
N SER A 415 8.01 -12.43 7.66
CA SER A 415 7.54 -13.81 7.70
C SER A 415 7.24 -14.35 6.28
N PRO A 416 7.13 -15.68 6.11
CA PRO A 416 6.88 -16.33 4.81
C PRO A 416 5.47 -16.11 4.24
N THR A 417 4.72 -15.13 4.74
CA THR A 417 3.37 -14.70 4.28
C THR A 417 3.43 -14.01 2.90
N GLY A 418 3.96 -14.71 1.89
CA GLY A 418 4.02 -14.34 0.48
C GLY A 418 3.26 -15.34 -0.40
N MET A 419 2.43 -16.18 0.23
CA MET A 419 1.56 -17.20 -0.33
C MET A 419 0.52 -17.53 0.76
N ALA A 420 -0.76 -17.67 0.41
CA ALA A 420 -1.83 -17.92 1.39
C ALA A 420 -1.71 -19.32 2.04
N GLU A 421 -1.35 -20.32 1.24
CA GLU A 421 -1.25 -21.72 1.64
C GLU A 421 -0.13 -22.41 0.85
N MET A 422 0.83 -23.04 1.55
CA MET A 422 1.95 -23.77 0.96
C MET A 422 1.82 -25.27 1.21
N THR A 423 1.63 -26.05 0.15
CA THR A 423 1.55 -27.52 0.16
C THR A 423 2.59 -28.13 -0.79
N ARG A 424 2.84 -29.44 -0.69
CA ARG A 424 3.83 -30.17 -1.52
C ARG A 424 3.54 -30.07 -3.01
N ASP A 425 2.26 -30.02 -3.39
CA ASP A 425 1.83 -30.01 -4.79
C ASP A 425 1.85 -28.59 -5.40
N VAL A 426 2.01 -27.55 -4.57
CA VAL A 426 2.18 -26.15 -4.99
C VAL A 426 3.68 -25.80 -5.03
N PRO A 427 4.20 -25.10 -6.06
CA PRO A 427 5.62 -24.74 -6.15
C PRO A 427 5.99 -23.54 -5.23
N TRP A 428 5.69 -23.62 -3.94
CA TRP A 428 5.87 -22.56 -2.93
C TRP A 428 7.29 -22.00 -2.84
N ARG A 429 8.30 -22.81 -3.21
CA ARG A 429 9.72 -22.41 -3.35
C ARG A 429 9.93 -21.29 -4.38
N GLN A 430 8.98 -21.09 -5.30
CA GLN A 430 8.95 -19.99 -6.27
C GLN A 430 8.13 -18.77 -5.81
N SER A 431 7.51 -18.80 -4.63
CA SER A 431 6.85 -17.61 -4.06
C SER A 431 7.87 -16.48 -3.84
N HIS A 432 7.44 -15.23 -4.04
CA HIS A 432 8.34 -14.08 -4.09
C HIS A 432 9.18 -13.90 -2.81
N ARG A 433 8.65 -14.21 -1.62
CA ARG A 433 9.40 -14.09 -0.35
C ARG A 433 10.41 -15.21 -0.11
N VAL A 434 10.10 -16.45 -0.52
CA VAL A 434 11.04 -17.58 -0.44
C VAL A 434 12.16 -17.39 -1.45
N ARG A 435 11.82 -17.01 -2.69
CA ARG A 435 12.80 -16.57 -3.71
C ARG A 435 13.68 -15.42 -3.22
N LEU A 436 13.12 -14.41 -2.54
CA LEU A 436 13.88 -13.27 -2.02
C LEU A 436 14.94 -13.71 -0.99
N HIS A 437 14.61 -14.62 -0.08
CA HIS A 437 15.57 -15.17 0.89
C HIS A 437 16.70 -15.92 0.18
N HIS A 438 16.38 -16.86 -0.73
CA HIS A 438 17.42 -17.61 -1.44
C HIS A 438 18.24 -16.73 -2.40
N PHE A 439 17.66 -15.68 -3.00
CA PHE A 439 18.36 -14.70 -3.81
C PHE A 439 19.41 -13.93 -3.00
N ALA A 440 19.02 -13.39 -1.85
CA ALA A 440 19.88 -12.54 -1.04
C ALA A 440 21.00 -13.32 -0.32
N ASN A 441 20.73 -14.56 0.09
CA ASN A 441 21.66 -15.42 0.82
C ASN A 441 22.38 -16.44 -0.12
N ASN A 442 22.47 -16.11 -1.41
CA ASN A 442 23.14 -16.94 -2.42
C ASN A 442 24.68 -16.80 -2.34
N HIS A 443 25.30 -17.56 -1.44
CA HIS A 443 26.75 -17.59 -1.26
C HIS A 443 27.53 -18.37 -2.33
N SER A 444 26.97 -18.52 -3.54
CA SER A 444 27.66 -19.23 -4.63
C SER A 444 28.81 -18.41 -5.25
N ARG A 445 29.67 -19.13 -5.99
CA ARG A 445 30.77 -18.55 -6.79
C ARG A 445 30.37 -18.25 -8.24
N ALA A 446 29.07 -18.28 -8.57
CA ALA A 446 28.58 -17.81 -9.85
C ALA A 446 28.92 -16.31 -10.03
N LEU A 447 28.94 -15.83 -11.28
CA LEU A 447 29.19 -14.42 -11.56
C LEU A 447 27.86 -13.68 -11.69
N THR A 448 27.67 -12.67 -10.84
CA THR A 448 26.59 -11.70 -10.95
C THR A 448 27.14 -10.42 -11.58
N SER A 449 26.55 -10.02 -12.70
CA SER A 449 26.87 -8.78 -13.42
C SER A 449 25.92 -7.68 -12.99
N PHE A 450 26.46 -6.50 -12.70
CA PHE A 450 25.68 -5.32 -12.32
C PHE A 450 26.23 -4.05 -12.99
N MET A 451 25.34 -3.09 -13.20
CA MET A 451 25.60 -1.84 -13.87
C MET A 451 26.38 -0.87 -12.97
N LEU A 452 27.27 -0.10 -13.58
CA LEU A 452 27.89 1.06 -12.96
C LEU A 452 27.88 2.23 -13.93
N ARG A 453 27.91 3.46 -13.40
CA ARG A 453 28.31 4.64 -14.16
C ARG A 453 29.65 4.39 -14.87
N HIS A 454 29.74 4.75 -16.15
CA HIS A 454 31.03 4.86 -16.85
C HIS A 454 31.63 6.25 -16.60
N ASP A 455 32.96 6.32 -16.45
CA ASP A 455 33.70 7.57 -16.21
C ASP A 455 34.08 8.32 -17.52
N VAL A 456 33.44 7.99 -18.65
CA VAL A 456 33.67 8.61 -19.98
C VAL A 456 32.39 9.32 -20.43
N LEU A 457 32.52 10.37 -21.26
CA LEU A 457 31.40 11.13 -21.82
C LEU A 457 31.07 10.68 -23.27
N PRO A 458 29.80 10.62 -23.69
CA PRO A 458 28.58 10.81 -22.88
C PRO A 458 28.45 9.77 -21.76
N LEU A 459 27.72 10.10 -20.68
CA LEU A 459 27.66 9.36 -19.41
C LEU A 459 26.92 8.01 -19.55
N GLY A 460 27.55 7.07 -20.25
CA GLY A 460 27.06 5.70 -20.39
C GLY A 460 27.30 4.84 -19.14
N TYR A 461 27.12 3.54 -19.30
CA TYR A 461 27.30 2.58 -18.22
C TYR A 461 28.32 1.48 -18.54
N ALA A 462 29.10 1.12 -17.51
CA ALA A 462 29.90 -0.10 -17.49
C ALA A 462 29.08 -1.25 -16.90
N THR A 463 29.53 -2.48 -17.12
CA THR A 463 29.11 -3.65 -16.33
C THR A 463 30.29 -4.13 -15.49
N GLU A 464 30.12 -4.25 -14.18
CA GLU A 464 31.08 -4.93 -13.30
C GLU A 464 30.57 -6.33 -12.94
N ASN A 465 31.47 -7.31 -12.95
CA ASN A 465 31.18 -8.67 -12.45
C ASN A 465 31.78 -8.86 -11.06
N GLY A 466 30.97 -9.43 -10.16
CA GLY A 466 31.40 -9.99 -8.86
C GLY A 466 30.94 -11.44 -8.72
N THR A 467 31.45 -12.16 -7.71
CA THR A 467 30.83 -13.43 -7.30
C THR A 467 29.51 -13.15 -6.60
N THR A 468 28.48 -13.97 -6.82
CA THR A 468 27.15 -13.76 -6.23
C THR A 468 27.21 -13.58 -4.71
N ALA A 469 28.01 -14.38 -4.00
CA ALA A 469 28.31 -14.18 -2.58
C ALA A 469 28.76 -12.75 -2.25
N ARG A 470 29.78 -12.21 -2.94
CA ARG A 470 30.33 -10.87 -2.68
C ARG A 470 29.35 -9.76 -3.07
N VAL A 471 28.50 -9.99 -4.07
CA VAL A 471 27.44 -9.05 -4.46
C VAL A 471 26.36 -9.02 -3.37
N GLY A 472 25.93 -10.18 -2.87
CA GLY A 472 25.00 -10.31 -1.74
C GLY A 472 25.55 -9.66 -0.45
N ASP A 473 26.71 -10.13 0.02
CA ASP A 473 27.40 -9.62 1.22
C ASP A 473 27.58 -8.09 1.18
N TYR A 474 27.86 -7.52 0.01
CA TYR A 474 27.98 -6.08 -0.16
C TYR A 474 26.61 -5.40 -0.15
N PHE A 475 25.66 -5.80 -1.01
CA PHE A 475 24.45 -5.00 -1.28
C PHE A 475 23.27 -5.28 -0.33
N PHE A 476 23.11 -6.49 0.20
CA PHE A 476 21.84 -6.96 0.77
C PHE A 476 21.93 -7.33 2.26
N ASP A 477 20.84 -7.09 2.98
CA ASP A 477 20.56 -7.68 4.30
C ASP A 477 19.10 -8.17 4.31
N MET A 478 18.80 -9.21 3.53
CA MET A 478 17.43 -9.66 3.29
C MET A 478 17.28 -11.14 3.63
N ALA A 479 16.36 -11.47 4.53
CA ALA A 479 16.06 -12.85 4.92
C ALA A 479 14.62 -13.00 5.40
N LEU A 480 14.06 -14.20 5.23
CA LEU A 480 12.86 -14.62 5.95
C LEU A 480 13.15 -14.62 7.46
N ALA A 481 12.10 -14.39 8.26
CA ALA A 481 12.22 -14.24 9.70
C ALA A 481 11.10 -14.93 10.47
N GLY A 482 11.45 -15.45 11.64
CA GLY A 482 10.55 -16.22 12.50
C GLY A 482 10.77 -17.72 12.33
N GLN A 483 9.80 -18.40 11.72
CA GLN A 483 9.69 -19.85 11.55
C GLN A 483 8.70 -20.12 10.38
N PRO A 484 8.55 -21.37 9.90
CA PRO A 484 7.48 -21.75 8.97
C PRO A 484 6.09 -21.40 9.51
N ILE A 485 5.27 -20.80 8.65
CA ILE A 485 3.84 -20.54 8.84
C ILE A 485 3.18 -20.51 7.45
N GLN A 486 1.85 -20.70 7.40
CA GLN A 486 1.09 -20.81 6.14
C GLN A 486 1.55 -21.98 5.26
N CYS A 487 1.95 -23.07 5.91
CA CYS A 487 2.36 -24.33 5.31
C CYS A 487 1.56 -25.49 5.91
N ASP A 488 1.47 -26.58 5.16
CA ASP A 488 0.87 -27.83 5.62
C ASP A 488 1.85 -28.61 6.54
N GLU A 489 1.37 -29.01 7.73
CA GLU A 489 2.09 -29.84 8.70
C GLU A 489 1.85 -31.35 8.49
N GLU A 490 0.70 -31.74 7.94
CA GLU A 490 0.34 -33.15 7.71
C GLU A 490 1.01 -33.73 6.46
N ASP A 491 1.19 -32.92 5.40
CA ASP A 491 1.97 -33.34 4.23
C ASP A 491 3.48 -33.21 4.45
N GLY A 492 3.93 -32.37 5.39
CA GLY A 492 5.35 -32.13 5.71
C GLY A 492 5.98 -30.92 5.00
N THR A 493 5.20 -30.02 4.41
CA THR A 493 5.70 -28.78 3.79
C THR A 493 6.34 -27.85 4.82
N CYS A 494 5.81 -27.77 6.04
CA CYS A 494 6.48 -27.03 7.12
C CYS A 494 7.86 -27.62 7.50
N ASP A 495 8.01 -28.95 7.48
CA ASP A 495 9.29 -29.63 7.72
C ASP A 495 10.29 -29.35 6.59
N ASP A 496 9.85 -29.35 5.32
CA ASP A 496 10.68 -28.93 4.17
C ASP A 496 11.14 -27.46 4.34
N MET A 497 10.25 -26.57 4.78
CA MET A 497 10.58 -25.14 4.98
C MET A 497 11.60 -24.91 6.11
N GLU A 498 11.46 -25.60 7.25
CA GLU A 498 12.43 -25.53 8.36
C GLU A 498 13.81 -26.05 7.95
N GLN A 499 13.87 -27.02 7.02
CA GLN A 499 15.12 -27.58 6.52
C GLN A 499 15.80 -26.74 5.43
N GLU A 500 15.04 -26.00 4.61
CA GLU A 500 15.58 -25.25 3.47
C GLU A 500 15.84 -23.76 3.73
N ILE A 501 15.26 -23.17 4.79
CA ILE A 501 15.27 -21.72 5.04
C ILE A 501 15.99 -21.39 6.35
N ASP A 502 17.08 -20.62 6.27
CA ASP A 502 17.77 -20.08 7.47
C ASP A 502 16.99 -18.86 7.99
N PHE A 503 15.99 -19.13 8.85
CA PHE A 503 15.11 -18.10 9.40
C PHE A 503 15.85 -17.16 10.35
N ALA A 504 15.97 -15.90 9.96
CA ALA A 504 16.57 -14.86 10.79
C ALA A 504 15.65 -14.46 11.97
N PRO A 505 16.20 -13.94 13.08
CA PRO A 505 15.37 -13.31 14.10
C PRO A 505 14.70 -12.04 13.57
N PHE A 506 13.45 -11.78 13.99
CA PHE A 506 12.73 -10.55 13.65
C PHE A 506 13.51 -9.30 14.10
N GLN A 507 13.74 -8.37 13.16
CA GLN A 507 14.37 -7.09 13.45
C GLN A 507 13.33 -6.05 13.89
N ARG A 508 13.66 -5.29 14.95
CA ARG A 508 12.88 -4.10 15.36
C ARG A 508 13.01 -3.00 14.30
N SER A 509 11.96 -2.19 14.12
CA SER A 509 12.00 -1.04 13.20
C SER A 509 13.20 -0.12 13.44
N THR A 510 13.53 0.18 14.70
CA THR A 510 14.70 0.99 15.09
C THR A 510 16.08 0.39 14.74
N THR A 511 16.13 -0.90 14.37
CA THR A 511 17.31 -1.55 13.78
C THR A 511 17.27 -1.43 12.26
N MET A 512 16.13 -1.73 11.62
CA MET A 512 15.96 -1.58 10.17
C MET A 512 16.23 -0.14 9.71
N ASN A 513 15.72 0.86 10.43
CA ASN A 513 15.88 2.29 10.18
C ASN A 513 17.35 2.77 10.11
N LYS A 514 18.32 1.98 10.57
CA LYS A 514 19.76 2.27 10.40
C LYS A 514 20.25 2.08 8.97
N HIS A 515 19.46 1.42 8.12
CA HIS A 515 19.79 1.14 6.73
C HIS A 515 19.34 2.28 5.82
N LYS A 516 20.17 2.64 4.85
CA LYS A 516 19.84 3.67 3.84
C LYS A 516 18.75 3.24 2.86
N PHE A 517 18.63 1.93 2.60
CA PHE A 517 17.64 1.38 1.66
C PHE A 517 16.79 0.32 2.37
N LEU A 518 15.47 0.38 2.19
CA LEU A 518 14.49 -0.55 2.76
C LEU A 518 13.72 -1.22 1.62
N LEU A 519 13.56 -2.55 1.63
CA LEU A 519 12.69 -3.22 0.67
C LEU A 519 11.24 -3.29 1.21
N ASP A 520 10.32 -2.76 0.41
CA ASP A 520 8.94 -3.18 0.45
C ASP A 520 8.68 -4.30 -0.57
N ILE A 521 7.95 -5.33 -0.12
CA ILE A 521 7.51 -6.41 -0.97
C ILE A 521 6.13 -6.86 -0.48
N ASP A 522 5.31 -7.27 -1.43
CA ASP A 522 3.96 -7.77 -1.20
C ASP A 522 3.96 -9.03 -0.29
N GLY A 523 2.78 -9.46 0.11
CA GLY A 523 2.56 -10.67 0.90
C GLY A 523 1.54 -11.57 0.24
N ASN A 524 0.60 -12.09 1.05
CA ASN A 524 -0.60 -12.75 0.52
C ASN A 524 -1.42 -11.72 -0.29
N GLY A 525 -1.58 -10.52 0.30
CA GLY A 525 -2.05 -9.28 -0.35
C GLY A 525 -0.97 -8.20 -0.41
N TRP A 526 -1.37 -6.93 -0.34
CA TRP A 526 -0.48 -5.75 -0.26
C TRP A 526 0.45 -5.75 0.97
N SER A 527 1.44 -4.86 1.00
CA SER A 527 2.31 -4.68 2.16
C SER A 527 1.85 -3.56 3.09
N GLY A 528 1.13 -3.91 4.17
CA GLY A 528 0.75 -2.96 5.23
C GLY A 528 1.93 -2.21 5.86
N ARG A 529 3.15 -2.72 5.73
CA ARG A 529 4.40 -2.08 6.18
C ARG A 529 4.78 -0.84 5.36
N PHE A 530 4.32 -0.71 4.11
CA PHE A 530 4.82 0.28 3.14
C PHE A 530 4.85 1.71 3.70
N ARG A 531 3.73 2.15 4.28
CA ARG A 531 3.59 3.46 4.92
C ARG A 531 4.66 3.71 6.01
N ARG A 532 4.96 2.70 6.82
CA ARG A 532 5.95 2.76 7.92
C ARG A 532 7.40 2.68 7.43
N LEU A 533 7.63 2.17 6.21
CA LEU A 533 8.94 2.22 5.55
C LEU A 533 9.17 3.60 4.95
N MET A 534 8.17 4.12 4.22
CA MET A 534 8.18 5.45 3.61
C MET A 534 8.27 6.59 4.64
N SER A 535 7.74 6.40 5.86
CA SER A 535 7.85 7.39 6.96
C SER A 535 9.22 7.48 7.65
N THR A 536 10.25 6.83 7.09
CA THR A 536 11.66 6.94 7.53
C THR A 536 12.43 7.90 6.62
N ASN A 537 13.60 8.39 7.05
CA ASN A 537 14.53 9.11 6.18
C ASN A 537 15.33 8.15 5.26
N SER A 538 14.83 6.96 4.91
CA SER A 538 15.50 5.95 4.06
C SER A 538 14.81 5.81 2.70
N VAL A 539 15.55 5.41 1.66
CA VAL A 539 14.96 5.10 0.35
C VAL A 539 14.16 3.80 0.46
N VAL A 540 12.90 3.83 0.05
CA VAL A 540 12.11 2.60 -0.15
C VAL A 540 12.25 2.14 -1.59
N ILE A 541 12.67 0.89 -1.75
CA ILE A 541 12.56 0.15 -3.00
C ILE A 541 11.31 -0.74 -2.85
N LYS A 542 10.39 -0.78 -3.82
CA LYS A 542 9.17 -1.61 -3.74
C LYS A 542 9.05 -2.56 -4.93
N SER A 543 8.75 -3.83 -4.64
CA SER A 543 8.47 -4.87 -5.62
C SER A 543 7.10 -5.51 -5.34
N GLY A 544 6.27 -5.67 -6.36
CA GLY A 544 4.89 -6.14 -6.18
C GLY A 544 4.09 -6.19 -7.47
N ILE A 545 2.86 -6.73 -7.37
CA ILE A 545 1.88 -6.85 -8.47
C ILE A 545 0.51 -6.28 -8.11
N PHE A 546 0.26 -5.95 -6.84
CA PHE A 546 -1.04 -5.43 -6.42
C PHE A 546 -1.26 -3.98 -6.85
N THR A 547 -2.47 -3.70 -7.34
CA THR A 547 -3.01 -2.34 -7.40
C THR A 547 -3.35 -1.89 -5.97
N GLU A 548 -2.81 -0.74 -5.57
CA GLU A 548 -3.01 -0.12 -4.26
C GLU A 548 -3.60 1.29 -4.44
N TRP A 549 -4.54 1.67 -3.57
CA TRP A 549 -5.38 2.87 -3.72
C TRP A 549 -4.61 4.20 -3.87
N PHE A 550 -3.37 4.27 -3.34
CA PHE A 550 -2.51 5.45 -3.35
C PHE A 550 -1.57 5.55 -4.57
N GLN A 551 -1.61 4.59 -5.50
CA GLN A 551 -0.66 4.55 -6.62
C GLN A 551 -0.71 5.79 -7.55
N PRO A 552 -1.85 6.45 -7.82
CA PRO A 552 -1.88 7.74 -8.53
C PRO A 552 -1.08 8.85 -7.81
N HIS A 553 -1.02 8.80 -6.48
CA HIS A 553 -0.33 9.78 -5.63
C HIS A 553 1.16 9.46 -5.40
N LEU A 554 1.62 8.26 -5.79
CA LEU A 554 2.96 7.75 -5.48
C LEU A 554 3.85 7.70 -6.73
N ILE A 555 4.69 8.71 -6.89
CA ILE A 555 5.44 8.88 -8.15
C ILE A 555 6.76 8.09 -8.14
N PRO A 556 6.95 7.10 -9.04
CA PRO A 556 8.17 6.29 -9.12
C PRO A 556 9.34 7.16 -9.58
N TRP A 557 10.52 6.87 -9.03
CA TRP A 557 11.77 7.63 -9.24
C TRP A 557 11.74 9.09 -8.78
N PHE A 558 10.66 9.54 -8.13
CA PHE A 558 10.58 10.81 -7.41
C PHE A 558 10.43 10.61 -5.88
N MET A 559 9.56 9.67 -5.46
CA MET A 559 9.26 9.39 -4.05
C MET A 559 9.81 8.05 -3.56
N TYR A 560 9.98 7.08 -4.46
CA TYR A 560 10.43 5.72 -4.17
C TYR A 560 11.03 5.10 -5.45
N ILE A 561 11.62 3.91 -5.33
CA ILE A 561 12.13 3.16 -6.49
C ILE A 561 11.29 1.90 -6.71
N PRO A 562 10.65 1.69 -7.87
CA PRO A 562 10.08 0.39 -8.22
C PRO A 562 11.17 -0.61 -8.64
N SER A 563 10.99 -1.89 -8.32
CA SER A 563 11.92 -2.97 -8.71
C SER A 563 11.22 -4.26 -9.13
N LYS A 564 11.77 -4.96 -10.11
CA LYS A 564 11.21 -6.20 -10.68
C LYS A 564 11.08 -7.34 -9.66
N LEU A 565 10.00 -8.11 -9.77
CA LEU A 565 9.73 -9.28 -8.92
C LEU A 565 10.70 -10.45 -9.17
N ASP A 566 11.46 -10.41 -10.28
CA ASP A 566 12.56 -11.34 -10.51
C ASP A 566 13.85 -10.98 -9.73
N PHE A 567 13.89 -9.78 -9.13
CA PHE A 567 15.01 -9.17 -8.40
C PHE A 567 16.27 -8.87 -9.24
N SER A 568 16.17 -8.93 -10.57
CA SER A 568 17.30 -8.78 -11.50
C SER A 568 17.91 -7.38 -11.53
N ASP A 569 17.15 -6.36 -11.16
CA ASP A 569 17.52 -4.94 -11.16
C ASP A 569 18.07 -4.43 -9.81
N LEU A 570 17.78 -5.10 -8.68
CA LEU A 570 18.19 -4.65 -7.34
C LEU A 570 19.70 -4.38 -7.21
N ALA A 571 20.53 -5.20 -7.87
CA ALA A 571 21.98 -5.00 -7.87
C ALA A 571 22.40 -3.78 -8.69
N ASP A 572 21.72 -3.49 -9.81
CA ASP A 572 21.98 -2.30 -10.64
C ASP A 572 21.55 -1.01 -9.93
N ILE A 573 20.35 -1.03 -9.33
CA ILE A 573 19.78 0.08 -8.56
C ILE A 573 20.76 0.50 -7.45
N LEU A 574 21.19 -0.44 -6.61
CA LEU A 574 22.09 -0.13 -5.51
C LEU A 574 23.50 0.21 -6.00
N ALA A 575 24.00 -0.41 -7.06
CA ALA A 575 25.32 -0.09 -7.61
C ALA A 575 25.43 1.37 -8.11
N PHE A 576 24.31 1.99 -8.54
CA PHE A 576 24.25 3.43 -8.81
C PHE A 576 24.23 4.26 -7.52
N PHE A 577 23.27 4.04 -6.63
CA PHE A 577 23.09 4.90 -5.45
C PHE A 577 24.19 4.74 -4.38
N ARG A 578 24.90 3.60 -4.36
CA ARG A 578 25.94 3.27 -3.38
C ARG A 578 27.34 3.08 -3.98
N GLY A 579 27.47 2.95 -5.29
CA GLY A 579 28.73 2.54 -5.91
C GLY A 579 29.01 1.04 -5.74
N SER A 580 30.20 0.61 -6.16
CA SER A 580 30.55 -0.81 -6.29
C SER A 580 31.41 -1.37 -5.14
N PRO A 581 31.51 -2.71 -4.99
CA PRO A 581 32.48 -3.36 -4.12
C PRO A 581 33.96 -3.07 -4.47
N LYS A 582 34.25 -2.38 -5.58
CA LYS A 582 35.57 -1.87 -6.00
C LYS A 582 35.63 -0.32 -6.02
N ARG A 583 34.52 0.34 -6.31
CA ARG A 583 34.36 1.82 -6.42
C ARG A 583 33.20 2.33 -5.56
N PRO A 584 33.28 2.28 -4.22
CA PRO A 584 32.26 2.84 -3.33
C PRO A 584 32.24 4.39 -3.35
N ASP A 585 33.31 5.00 -3.88
CA ASP A 585 33.43 6.44 -4.11
C ASP A 585 32.45 6.99 -5.16
N LEU A 586 32.00 6.14 -6.10
CA LEU A 586 31.09 6.48 -7.20
C LEU A 586 29.60 6.55 -6.80
N ALA A 587 29.26 6.40 -5.52
CA ALA A 587 27.88 6.45 -5.01
C ALA A 587 27.15 7.75 -5.39
N PHE A 588 25.88 7.65 -5.81
CA PHE A 588 24.95 8.79 -5.91
C PHE A 588 24.15 8.98 -4.60
N ASP A 589 24.87 9.23 -3.50
CA ASP A 589 24.32 9.22 -2.14
C ASP A 589 23.44 10.45 -1.81
N GLY A 590 23.72 11.62 -2.40
CA GLY A 590 22.87 12.81 -2.28
C GLY A 590 21.55 12.65 -3.06
N THR A 591 21.62 11.99 -4.20
CA THR A 591 20.46 11.61 -5.02
C THR A 591 19.56 10.62 -4.27
N ALA A 592 20.15 9.62 -3.61
CA ALA A 592 19.42 8.70 -2.74
C ALA A 592 18.76 9.42 -1.55
N LYS A 593 19.45 10.38 -0.93
CA LYS A 593 18.88 11.23 0.13
C LYS A 593 17.66 12.02 -0.33
N ALA A 594 17.65 12.55 -1.56
CA ALA A 594 16.51 13.27 -2.12
C ALA A 594 15.27 12.37 -2.25
N LEU A 595 15.43 11.17 -2.81
CA LEU A 595 14.36 10.16 -2.90
C LEU A 595 13.80 9.78 -1.52
N ALA A 596 14.69 9.52 -0.55
CA ALA A 596 14.31 9.20 0.83
C ALA A 596 13.51 10.31 1.51
N HIS A 597 13.88 11.57 1.28
CA HIS A 597 13.16 12.74 1.79
C HIS A 597 11.79 12.89 1.14
N ASN A 598 11.69 12.69 -0.18
CA ASN A 598 10.43 12.76 -0.92
C ASN A 598 9.44 11.65 -0.52
N GLY A 599 9.91 10.41 -0.34
CA GLY A 599 9.07 9.30 0.16
C GLY A 599 8.49 9.57 1.55
N LYS A 600 9.25 10.25 2.41
CA LYS A 600 8.76 10.73 3.71
C LYS A 600 7.77 11.88 3.58
N CYS A 601 8.02 12.87 2.71
CA CYS A 601 7.06 13.95 2.43
C CYS A 601 5.73 13.41 1.90
N PHE A 602 5.75 12.35 1.09
CA PHE A 602 4.55 11.65 0.64
C PHE A 602 3.71 11.11 1.83
N VAL A 603 4.33 10.47 2.83
CA VAL A 603 3.56 10.00 4.01
C VAL A 603 3.07 11.15 4.89
N GLU A 604 3.86 12.21 5.05
CA GLU A 604 3.51 13.38 5.87
C GLU A 604 2.40 14.25 5.24
N ARG A 605 2.11 14.11 3.93
CA ARG A 605 1.17 14.98 3.20
C ARG A 605 0.08 14.29 2.37
N MET A 606 0.26 13.02 2.00
CA MET A 606 -0.63 12.28 1.09
C MET A 606 -0.94 10.84 1.57
N PHE A 607 -0.42 10.42 2.74
CA PHE A 607 -0.74 9.15 3.39
C PHE A 607 -1.09 9.37 4.88
N ARG A 608 -1.84 10.42 5.16
CA ARG A 608 -2.45 10.76 6.45
C ARG A 608 -3.81 10.06 6.58
N LEU A 609 -4.43 10.06 7.77
CA LEU A 609 -5.74 9.40 7.96
C LEU A 609 -6.83 10.09 7.13
N GLU A 610 -6.66 11.40 6.96
CA GLU A 610 -7.47 12.33 6.20
C GLU A 610 -7.45 12.00 4.69
N ASP A 611 -6.30 11.59 4.15
CA ASP A 611 -6.17 11.19 2.74
C ASP A 611 -6.91 9.86 2.47
N LEU A 612 -6.81 8.89 3.39
CA LEU A 612 -7.58 7.65 3.34
C LEU A 612 -9.09 7.92 3.47
N GLN A 613 -9.48 8.87 4.31
CA GLN A 613 -10.87 9.29 4.46
C GLN A 613 -11.38 9.98 3.20
N ALA A 614 -10.59 10.81 2.53
CA ALA A 614 -10.98 11.44 1.26
C ALA A 614 -11.22 10.42 0.13
N TYR A 615 -10.35 9.40 0.01
CA TYR A 615 -10.57 8.29 -0.93
C TYR A 615 -11.84 7.51 -0.61
N MET A 616 -12.00 7.08 0.65
CA MET A 616 -13.18 6.30 1.06
C MET A 616 -14.47 7.10 0.99
N PHE A 617 -14.43 8.42 1.20
CA PHE A 617 -15.59 9.30 1.05
C PHE A 617 -16.01 9.36 -0.42
N ARG A 618 -15.08 9.66 -1.33
CA ARG A 618 -15.36 9.66 -2.78
C ARG A 618 -15.87 8.31 -3.27
N LEU A 619 -15.26 7.21 -2.81
CA LEU A 619 -15.69 5.85 -3.13
C LEU A 619 -17.13 5.58 -2.66
N PHE A 620 -17.49 6.00 -1.45
CA PHE A 620 -18.84 5.79 -0.91
C PHE A 620 -19.89 6.69 -1.56
N LEU A 621 -19.54 7.89 -2.05
CA LEU A 621 -20.44 8.72 -2.86
C LEU A 621 -20.77 8.06 -4.20
N GLU A 622 -19.75 7.57 -4.92
CA GLU A 622 -19.96 6.84 -6.18
C GLU A 622 -20.70 5.51 -5.94
N TYR A 623 -20.39 4.78 -4.87
CA TYR A 623 -21.07 3.54 -4.53
C TYR A 623 -22.55 3.76 -4.19
N ALA A 624 -22.87 4.83 -3.45
CA ALA A 624 -24.25 5.20 -3.13
C ALA A 624 -25.10 5.39 -4.41
N ARG A 625 -24.57 6.10 -5.42
CA ARG A 625 -25.20 6.28 -6.75
C ARG A 625 -25.54 4.96 -7.46
N ILE A 626 -24.84 3.87 -7.16
CA ILE A 626 -25.03 2.54 -7.78
C ILE A 626 -26.09 1.73 -7.03
N VAL A 627 -26.11 1.78 -5.70
CA VAL A 627 -27.03 0.98 -4.86
C VAL A 627 -28.40 1.63 -4.60
N ALA A 628 -28.51 2.94 -4.83
CA ALA A 628 -29.72 3.75 -4.70
C ALA A 628 -30.94 3.19 -5.46
N ASP A 629 -32.15 3.66 -5.12
CA ASP A 629 -33.37 3.32 -5.87
C ASP A 629 -33.41 4.03 -7.24
N ASP A 630 -34.16 3.49 -8.22
CA ASP A 630 -34.08 3.92 -9.63
C ASP A 630 -34.66 5.32 -9.89
N ASP A 631 -35.43 5.88 -8.96
CA ASP A 631 -35.99 7.24 -8.96
C ASP A 631 -35.18 8.25 -8.11
N GLU A 632 -34.12 7.81 -7.43
CA GLU A 632 -33.24 8.71 -6.67
C GLU A 632 -32.20 9.40 -7.56
N ASP A 633 -32.28 10.73 -7.59
CA ASP A 633 -31.21 11.59 -8.10
C ASP A 633 -30.00 11.56 -7.14
N MET A 634 -28.87 11.19 -7.72
CA MET A 634 -27.59 10.93 -7.06
C MET A 634 -26.44 11.64 -7.79
N ASP A 635 -26.76 12.64 -8.61
CA ASP A 635 -25.79 13.50 -9.27
C ASP A 635 -25.66 14.84 -8.51
N PHE A 636 -24.52 15.49 -8.66
CA PHE A 636 -24.25 16.82 -8.15
C PHE A 636 -24.29 17.80 -9.30
N HIS A 637 -25.09 18.85 -9.16
CA HIS A 637 -25.18 19.95 -10.13
C HIS A 637 -24.67 21.22 -9.48
N TYR A 638 -23.52 21.69 -9.93
CA TYR A 638 -22.92 22.94 -9.48
C TYR A 638 -23.75 24.12 -9.99
N ASP A 639 -24.19 24.96 -9.04
CA ASP A 639 -24.88 26.23 -9.29
C ASP A 639 -24.07 27.38 -8.67
N PRO A 640 -23.47 28.28 -9.48
CA PRO A 640 -22.75 29.46 -8.98
C PRO A 640 -23.58 30.30 -7.99
N LEU A 641 -24.90 30.39 -8.20
CA LEU A 641 -25.79 31.18 -7.33
C LEU A 641 -26.01 30.55 -5.96
N VAL A 642 -25.63 29.28 -5.75
CA VAL A 642 -25.70 28.61 -4.44
C VAL A 642 -24.30 28.44 -3.83
N HIS A 643 -23.31 28.10 -4.65
CA HIS A 643 -22.01 27.63 -4.17
C HIS A 643 -20.93 28.72 -4.10
N ASP A 644 -21.10 29.86 -4.78
CA ASP A 644 -20.10 30.95 -4.76
C ASP A 644 -20.45 32.06 -3.75
N GLN A 645 -21.69 32.08 -3.21
CA GLN A 645 -22.12 33.14 -2.26
C GLN A 645 -21.34 33.12 -0.94
N ASP A 646 -20.83 31.96 -0.51
CA ASP A 646 -19.96 31.79 0.66
C ASP A 646 -18.59 32.49 0.49
N GLY A 647 -18.30 33.07 -0.68
CA GLY A 647 -17.04 33.75 -1.00
C GLY A 647 -16.94 35.23 -0.61
N GLU A 648 -18.06 35.94 -0.38
CA GLU A 648 -18.03 37.39 -0.13
C GLU A 648 -18.41 37.83 1.31
N ASP A 649 -19.20 37.07 2.07
CA ASP A 649 -19.67 37.53 3.40
C ASP A 649 -18.72 37.20 4.56
N GLY A 650 -17.71 38.05 4.72
CA GLY A 650 -16.86 38.10 5.90
C GLY A 650 -17.47 38.84 7.10
N GLY A 651 -18.76 38.63 7.44
CA GLY A 651 -19.46 39.41 8.47
C GLY A 651 -20.58 38.69 9.26
N GLU A 652 -20.31 38.37 10.53
CA GLU A 652 -21.30 38.30 11.63
C GLU A 652 -22.61 37.50 11.40
N GLY A 653 -22.53 36.17 11.29
CA GLY A 653 -23.69 35.28 11.46
C GLY A 653 -24.10 35.13 12.94
N GLU A 654 -25.36 35.41 13.27
CA GLU A 654 -25.87 35.47 14.65
C GLU A 654 -26.03 34.10 15.36
N ASP A 655 -25.96 34.11 16.70
CA ASP A 655 -26.04 32.91 17.55
C ASP A 655 -27.44 32.26 17.58
N GLY A 656 -27.63 31.16 16.84
CA GLY A 656 -28.81 30.30 16.93
C GLY A 656 -28.77 29.33 18.12
N GLU A 657 -29.32 29.73 19.27
CA GLU A 657 -29.34 28.93 20.51
C GLU A 657 -30.50 27.91 20.55
N GLU A 658 -30.22 26.59 20.43
CA GLU A 658 -31.13 25.54 20.93
C GLU A 658 -30.41 24.22 21.33
N ASP A 659 -30.59 23.84 22.60
CA ASP A 659 -30.47 22.50 23.24
C ASP A 659 -29.32 21.51 22.88
N ALA A 660 -28.12 21.78 23.42
CA ALA A 660 -27.07 20.77 23.60
C ALA A 660 -27.12 20.09 24.99
N GLU A 661 -27.74 18.90 25.10
CA GLU A 661 -27.91 18.22 26.40
C GLU A 661 -26.59 17.66 26.99
N ARG A 662 -26.07 18.41 27.96
CA ARG A 662 -25.06 18.09 29.00
C ARG A 662 -24.46 16.67 29.04
N VAL A 663 -23.33 16.45 28.36
CA VAL A 663 -22.42 15.30 28.60
C VAL A 663 -21.27 15.69 29.56
N ASP A 664 -21.03 14.86 30.58
CA ASP A 664 -20.05 15.09 31.66
C ASP A 664 -18.59 15.04 31.15
N ARG A 665 -17.92 16.20 31.05
CA ARG A 665 -16.50 16.29 30.67
C ARG A 665 -15.58 15.82 31.80
N ARG A 666 -15.07 14.59 31.71
CA ARG A 666 -13.88 14.14 32.47
C ARG A 666 -12.73 13.81 31.51
N PRO A 667 -11.50 14.26 31.77
CA PRO A 667 -10.34 13.86 30.99
C PRO A 667 -9.97 12.41 31.34
N PHE A 668 -9.91 11.53 30.34
CA PHE A 668 -9.33 10.20 30.50
C PHE A 668 -7.86 10.23 30.08
N LEU A 669 -6.99 9.80 30.99
CA LEU A 669 -5.53 9.73 30.80
C LEU A 669 -5.11 8.30 30.48
N GLY A 670 -4.01 8.16 29.74
CA GLY A 670 -3.07 7.03 29.82
C GLY A 670 -3.59 5.64 29.44
N ALA A 671 -3.21 5.17 28.25
CA ALA A 671 -3.22 3.74 27.94
C ALA A 671 -1.81 3.17 28.17
N GLU A 672 -1.56 2.67 29.38
CA GLU A 672 -0.41 1.82 29.74
C GLU A 672 -0.95 0.59 30.53
N ASP A 673 -0.14 -0.47 30.63
CA ASP A 673 -0.42 -1.73 31.34
C ASP A 673 -1.70 -2.52 30.97
N ILE A 674 -1.65 -3.32 29.89
CA ILE A 674 -1.81 -4.79 29.97
C ILE A 674 -0.95 -5.48 28.89
N LEU A 675 0.28 -5.86 29.22
CA LEU A 675 1.03 -6.95 28.56
C LEU A 675 1.96 -7.61 29.58
N GLY A 676 1.59 -8.79 30.10
CA GLY A 676 2.44 -9.56 31.00
C GLY A 676 1.70 -10.70 31.70
N GLY A 677 2.12 -11.94 31.43
CA GLY A 677 1.58 -13.15 32.08
C GLY A 677 1.62 -14.35 31.14
N GLY A 678 2.66 -15.18 31.26
CA GLY A 678 2.78 -16.45 30.53
C GLY A 678 3.02 -17.62 31.48
N ASN A 679 2.46 -18.78 31.13
CA ASN A 679 2.73 -20.15 31.62
C ASN A 679 2.69 -20.41 33.16
N GLY A 680 1.85 -21.36 33.60
CA GLY A 680 2.11 -22.08 34.86
C GLY A 680 0.93 -22.73 35.61
N LEU A 681 0.56 -23.95 35.22
CA LEU A 681 0.22 -25.11 36.08
C LEU A 681 -0.56 -24.93 37.42
N ASP A 682 -1.78 -25.51 37.42
CA ASP A 682 -2.22 -26.64 38.28
C ASP A 682 -3.12 -26.44 39.54
N THR A 683 -3.97 -27.45 39.76
CA THR A 683 -4.79 -27.84 40.95
C THR A 683 -5.95 -26.98 41.50
N THR A 684 -7.11 -27.65 41.68
CA THR A 684 -8.13 -27.52 42.78
C THR A 684 -8.97 -26.22 42.94
N SER A 685 -10.22 -26.23 43.44
CA SER A 685 -11.25 -27.28 43.63
C SER A 685 -12.61 -26.70 44.09
N GLU A 686 -13.72 -27.30 43.63
CA GLU A 686 -15.03 -27.44 44.31
C GLU A 686 -15.96 -26.23 44.62
N ASP A 687 -17.24 -26.58 44.86
CA ASP A 687 -18.39 -25.88 45.49
C ASP A 687 -19.18 -24.72 44.80
N GLU A 688 -20.18 -25.16 44.02
CA GLU A 688 -21.54 -24.60 43.82
C GLU A 688 -22.38 -24.59 45.14
N PRO A 689 -23.67 -24.15 45.18
CA PRO A 689 -24.34 -22.93 44.69
C PRO A 689 -25.20 -22.26 45.81
N PRO A 690 -26.17 -21.37 45.50
CA PRO A 690 -27.56 -21.83 45.33
C PRO A 690 -28.32 -21.07 44.21
N ARG A 691 -29.10 -21.71 43.32
CA ARG A 691 -30.52 -22.13 43.47
C ARG A 691 -31.42 -21.12 44.23
N VAL A 692 -32.65 -20.82 43.79
CA VAL A 692 -33.82 -21.69 43.95
C VAL A 692 -35.04 -21.20 43.11
N THR A 693 -35.50 -22.04 42.15
CA THR A 693 -36.93 -22.29 41.71
C THR A 693 -37.81 -21.12 41.18
N ALA A 694 -38.89 -21.29 40.39
CA ALA A 694 -39.56 -22.39 39.64
C ALA A 694 -40.59 -21.70 38.67
N THR A 695 -41.41 -22.33 37.81
CA THR A 695 -42.07 -23.64 37.81
C THR A 695 -42.19 -24.28 36.42
N THR A 696 -42.42 -25.59 36.42
CA THR A 696 -42.59 -26.49 35.27
C THR A 696 -44.00 -27.06 35.21
N GLU A 697 -44.51 -27.36 34.02
CA GLU A 697 -45.45 -28.48 33.81
C GLU A 697 -45.42 -28.97 32.36
N ALA A 698 -45.85 -30.22 32.11
CA ALA A 698 -44.94 -31.37 32.05
C ALA A 698 -45.64 -32.58 31.41
N ALA A 699 -44.99 -33.28 30.48
CA ALA A 699 -45.38 -34.64 30.04
C ALA A 699 -44.19 -35.37 29.39
N ALA A 700 -44.08 -36.67 29.66
CA ALA A 700 -43.05 -37.61 29.17
C ALA A 700 -43.72 -39.03 29.16
N PRO A 701 -43.02 -40.18 29.10
CA PRO A 701 -41.62 -40.48 28.75
C PRO A 701 -41.46 -41.66 27.75
N ALA A 702 -40.23 -41.98 27.33
CA ALA A 702 -39.61 -43.33 27.34
C ALA A 702 -38.33 -43.41 26.48
N ALA A 703 -37.48 -44.42 26.74
CA ALA A 703 -36.20 -44.69 26.08
C ALA A 703 -35.91 -46.21 26.11
N PRO A 704 -34.72 -46.76 25.77
CA PRO A 704 -33.74 -46.40 24.72
C PRO A 704 -33.29 -47.61 23.83
N SER A 705 -32.37 -47.33 22.90
CA SER A 705 -31.20 -48.17 22.50
C SER A 705 -31.19 -48.99 21.18
N ARG A 706 -30.01 -48.88 20.52
CA ARG A 706 -29.29 -49.78 19.58
C ARG A 706 -29.94 -50.27 18.26
N THR A 707 -29.09 -50.27 17.23
CA THR A 707 -29.32 -50.72 15.83
C THR A 707 -29.40 -52.25 15.68
N PRO A 708 -30.11 -52.76 14.65
CA PRO A 708 -29.37 -53.29 13.48
C PRO A 708 -30.07 -53.22 12.08
N ARG A 709 -29.23 -53.32 11.01
CA ARG A 709 -29.30 -54.04 9.69
C ARG A 709 -30.48 -55.01 9.38
N PRO A 710 -30.74 -55.55 8.12
CA PRO A 710 -29.89 -55.62 6.89
C PRO A 710 -30.58 -55.32 5.47
N PRO A 711 -30.77 -56.22 4.43
CA PRO A 711 -30.40 -55.97 2.99
C PRO A 711 -31.48 -56.47 1.94
N PRO A 712 -31.23 -57.11 0.73
CA PRO A 712 -30.08 -57.23 -0.22
C PRO A 712 -30.40 -57.18 -1.77
N GLY A 713 -29.35 -57.22 -2.62
CA GLY A 713 -29.35 -57.68 -4.06
C GLY A 713 -28.22 -57.01 -4.89
N LEU A 714 -27.25 -57.63 -5.60
CA LEU A 714 -27.06 -58.90 -6.38
C LEU A 714 -27.80 -58.93 -7.73
N ASN A 715 -27.24 -59.31 -8.90
CA ASN A 715 -25.90 -59.75 -9.39
C ASN A 715 -25.84 -59.54 -10.93
N GLY A 716 -24.74 -59.58 -11.71
CA GLY A 716 -23.28 -59.84 -11.56
C GLY A 716 -22.52 -59.04 -12.66
N LYS A 717 -21.35 -59.35 -13.26
CA LYS A 717 -20.37 -60.47 -13.37
C LYS A 717 -18.97 -59.84 -13.62
N VAL A 718 -17.80 -60.38 -13.25
CA VAL A 718 -17.00 -61.57 -13.72
C VAL A 718 -16.66 -61.51 -15.23
N THR A 719 -15.39 -61.54 -15.70
CA THR A 719 -14.02 -61.73 -15.11
C THR A 719 -13.19 -60.42 -15.05
N GLY A 720 -11.91 -60.34 -14.62
CA GLY A 720 -10.99 -61.28 -13.94
C GLY A 720 -9.53 -61.30 -14.50
N ALA A 721 -8.53 -61.56 -13.63
CA ALA A 721 -7.04 -61.54 -13.84
C ALA A 721 -6.38 -60.15 -14.03
N GLY A 722 -5.14 -59.89 -13.58
CA GLY A 722 -4.30 -60.69 -12.66
C GLY A 722 -2.86 -60.17 -12.42
N GLN A 723 -2.50 -59.99 -11.13
CA GLN A 723 -1.15 -60.04 -10.52
C GLN A 723 -0.01 -59.03 -10.88
N ASN A 724 0.52 -58.43 -9.80
CA ASN A 724 1.94 -58.18 -9.47
C ASN A 724 2.74 -57.05 -10.14
N THR A 725 2.89 -55.95 -9.38
CA THR A 725 4.17 -55.24 -9.10
C THR A 725 5.18 -56.19 -8.37
N PRO A 726 6.49 -55.87 -8.10
CA PRO A 726 7.11 -54.56 -7.81
C PRO A 726 8.59 -54.42 -8.33
N PRO A 727 9.62 -53.85 -7.63
CA PRO A 727 9.91 -52.41 -7.39
C PRO A 727 11.39 -51.95 -7.66
N VAL A 728 11.71 -50.71 -7.23
CA VAL A 728 13.03 -50.06 -6.87
C VAL A 728 13.99 -49.59 -7.98
N GLU A 729 14.80 -48.58 -7.59
CA GLU A 729 16.04 -48.03 -8.21
C GLU A 729 15.87 -47.23 -9.53
N GLY A 730 16.70 -46.21 -9.84
CA GLY A 730 17.80 -45.58 -9.10
C GLY A 730 18.59 -44.55 -9.94
N GLU A 731 19.46 -43.77 -9.29
CA GLU A 731 20.57 -42.96 -9.87
C GLU A 731 20.29 -41.79 -10.87
N ARG A 732 20.38 -40.56 -10.33
CA ARG A 732 21.33 -39.48 -10.73
C ARG A 732 22.09 -39.64 -12.06
N TRP A 733 22.07 -38.61 -12.94
CA TRP A 733 23.25 -37.86 -13.46
C TRP A 733 22.86 -36.74 -14.45
N LEU A 734 23.65 -35.66 -14.46
CA LEU A 734 23.70 -34.55 -15.44
C LEU A 734 25.01 -34.67 -16.27
N PRO A 735 25.29 -33.84 -17.30
CA PRO A 735 24.44 -33.18 -18.32
C PRO A 735 25.01 -33.42 -19.76
N GLU A 736 24.59 -32.61 -20.76
CA GLU A 736 25.42 -31.94 -21.80
C GLU A 736 24.91 -31.95 -23.27
N SER A 737 25.29 -30.86 -23.97
CA SER A 737 25.54 -30.76 -25.43
C SER A 737 24.35 -30.66 -26.42
N SER A 738 24.02 -29.41 -26.74
CA SER A 738 23.93 -28.84 -28.11
C SER A 738 23.73 -29.75 -29.33
N ALA A 739 22.66 -29.49 -30.10
CA ALA A 739 22.66 -29.65 -31.56
C ALA A 739 21.92 -28.47 -32.22
N SER A 740 22.56 -27.84 -33.21
CA SER A 740 21.94 -26.76 -34.02
C SER A 740 21.12 -27.36 -35.17
N ALA A 741 19.90 -26.88 -35.38
CA ALA A 741 19.10 -27.17 -36.56
C ALA A 741 18.77 -25.86 -37.29
N LYS A 742 19.22 -25.73 -38.55
CA LYS A 742 18.94 -24.56 -39.40
C LYS A 742 17.68 -24.79 -40.25
N ALA A 743 16.91 -23.72 -40.37
CA ALA A 743 16.13 -23.32 -41.55
C ALA A 743 15.10 -24.31 -42.15
N ALA A 744 13.83 -23.90 -42.06
CA ALA A 744 12.97 -23.78 -43.24
C ALA A 744 12.12 -22.52 -43.08
N GLY A 745 12.03 -21.69 -44.12
CA GLY A 745 11.14 -20.53 -44.15
C GLY A 745 9.95 -20.79 -45.05
N ALA A 746 8.77 -20.31 -44.67
CA ALA A 746 7.58 -20.29 -45.51
C ALA A 746 6.83 -18.97 -45.28
N THR A 747 6.62 -18.22 -46.35
CA THR A 747 5.86 -16.96 -46.35
C THR A 747 4.37 -17.23 -46.49
N ALA A 748 3.55 -16.60 -45.65
CA ALA A 748 2.13 -16.38 -45.91
C ALA A 748 1.78 -14.94 -45.48
N ALA A 749 1.09 -14.21 -46.34
CA ALA A 749 0.66 -12.83 -46.10
C ALA A 749 -0.72 -12.62 -46.71
N ALA A 750 -1.47 -11.65 -46.17
CA ALA A 750 -2.84 -11.28 -46.55
C ALA A 750 -3.92 -12.38 -46.30
N ALA A 751 -5.17 -12.05 -45.94
CA ALA A 751 -5.77 -10.74 -45.65
C ALA A 751 -7.00 -10.87 -44.73
N ALA A 752 -7.26 -9.83 -43.93
CA ALA A 752 -8.57 -9.47 -43.42
C ALA A 752 -8.55 -7.97 -43.07
N ALA A 753 -9.00 -7.11 -44.00
CA ALA A 753 -9.20 -5.69 -43.74
C ALA A 753 -10.70 -5.42 -43.57
N ALA A 754 -11.07 -4.72 -42.51
CA ALA A 754 -12.43 -4.28 -42.25
C ALA A 754 -12.39 -2.88 -41.59
N GLU A 755 -12.59 -1.87 -42.44
CA GLU A 755 -13.15 -0.54 -42.16
C GLU A 755 -12.97 0.01 -40.73
N THR A 756 -11.92 0.82 -40.55
CA THR A 756 -11.79 1.75 -39.43
C THR A 756 -12.73 2.93 -39.63
N GLU A 757 -13.76 3.06 -38.80
CA GLU A 757 -14.46 4.33 -38.58
C GLU A 757 -13.77 5.07 -37.44
N GLU A 758 -13.31 6.28 -37.71
CA GLU A 758 -12.33 7.02 -36.89
C GLU A 758 -13.06 7.74 -35.74
N THR A 759 -12.96 7.20 -34.52
CA THR A 759 -13.44 7.86 -33.30
C THR A 759 -12.27 8.14 -32.36
N ASP A 760 -11.85 9.40 -32.28
CA ASP A 760 -10.76 9.82 -31.41
C ASP A 760 -11.09 9.54 -29.93
N ALA A 761 -10.33 8.63 -29.35
CA ALA A 761 -10.22 8.44 -27.91
C ALA A 761 -8.78 8.79 -27.53
N GLU A 762 -8.51 10.08 -27.38
CA GLU A 762 -7.20 10.59 -26.97
C GLU A 762 -6.87 10.10 -25.54
N GLY A 763 -6.03 9.07 -25.45
CA GLY A 763 -5.22 8.85 -24.25
C GLY A 763 -4.16 9.96 -24.12
N ASP A 764 -3.62 10.16 -22.93
CA ASP A 764 -2.75 11.30 -22.61
C ASP A 764 -1.65 11.55 -23.66
N HIS A 765 -1.62 12.77 -24.19
CA HIS A 765 -0.58 13.24 -25.12
C HIS A 765 0.77 13.40 -24.41
N ILE A 766 1.46 12.29 -24.20
CA ILE A 766 2.87 12.28 -23.77
C ILE A 766 3.71 12.85 -24.91
N ILE A 767 4.21 14.08 -24.73
CA ILE A 767 5.10 14.76 -25.67
C ILE A 767 6.35 13.88 -25.92
N PRO A 768 6.82 13.74 -27.19
CA PRO A 768 7.96 12.89 -27.50
C PRO A 768 9.22 13.16 -26.67
N PHE A 769 9.74 12.09 -26.07
CA PHE A 769 10.86 12.09 -25.13
C PHE A 769 12.14 12.79 -25.64
N ASP A 770 12.37 12.83 -26.95
CA ASP A 770 13.49 13.57 -27.56
C ASP A 770 13.51 15.07 -27.18
N GLN A 771 12.34 15.67 -26.93
CA GLN A 771 12.25 17.07 -26.51
C GLN A 771 12.65 17.28 -25.05
N ALA A 772 12.42 16.29 -24.18
CA ALA A 772 12.87 16.31 -22.78
C ALA A 772 14.39 16.08 -22.63
N MET A 773 14.99 15.31 -23.54
CA MET A 773 16.44 15.08 -23.56
C MET A 773 17.23 16.38 -23.79
N ALA A 774 16.72 17.29 -24.62
CA ALA A 774 17.36 18.58 -24.90
C ALA A 774 17.43 19.53 -23.68
N GLU A 775 16.57 19.32 -22.68
CA GLU A 775 16.52 20.12 -21.45
C GLU A 775 17.54 19.62 -20.42
N LEU A 776 17.75 18.29 -20.33
CA LEU A 776 18.78 17.68 -19.48
C LEU A 776 20.23 17.96 -19.94
N GLU A 777 20.41 18.38 -21.20
CA GLU A 777 21.72 18.73 -21.75
C GLU A 777 22.17 20.17 -21.41
N GLN A 778 21.32 21.00 -20.79
CA GLN A 778 21.63 22.37 -20.42
C GLN A 778 21.76 22.56 -18.89
N PRO A 779 22.80 23.25 -18.38
CA PRO A 779 22.86 23.64 -16.98
C PRO A 779 21.76 24.67 -16.67
N PRO A 780 21.13 24.65 -15.49
CA PRO A 780 20.04 25.56 -15.16
C PRO A 780 20.52 27.02 -15.19
N SER A 781 19.94 27.81 -16.09
CA SER A 781 20.13 29.26 -16.13
C SER A 781 19.45 29.91 -14.92
N HIS A 782 20.03 31.00 -14.41
CA HIS A 782 19.55 31.63 -13.18
C HIS A 782 18.07 32.07 -13.29
N ALA A 783 17.26 31.66 -12.32
CA ALA A 783 15.83 31.95 -12.28
C ALA A 783 15.53 33.46 -12.30
N SER A 784 14.91 33.92 -13.38
CA SER A 784 14.43 35.30 -13.52
C SER A 784 13.17 35.52 -12.67
N THR A 785 13.22 36.48 -11.76
CA THR A 785 12.11 36.81 -10.85
C THR A 785 10.92 37.41 -11.60
N LEU A 786 9.77 36.71 -11.60
CA LEU A 786 8.51 37.25 -12.08
C LEU A 786 7.93 38.28 -11.08
N SER A 787 7.64 39.47 -11.60
CA SER A 787 6.81 40.49 -10.93
C SER A 787 5.42 40.56 -11.62
N PRO A 788 4.35 40.97 -10.92
CA PRO A 788 2.98 40.78 -11.39
C PRO A 788 2.60 41.71 -12.55
N PRO A 789 1.64 41.31 -13.41
CA PRO A 789 1.18 42.12 -14.54
C PRO A 789 0.30 43.30 -14.09
N ALA A 790 0.51 44.46 -14.72
CA ALA A 790 -0.41 45.59 -14.68
C ALA A 790 -1.23 45.66 -15.99
N SER A 791 -2.47 46.14 -15.91
CA SER A 791 -3.43 46.12 -17.03
C SER A 791 -3.42 47.38 -17.90
N ASN A 792 -3.62 47.17 -19.20
CA ASN A 792 -4.05 48.07 -20.30
C ASN A 792 -4.21 49.59 -19.99
N SER A 793 -3.75 50.50 -20.86
CA SER A 793 -4.50 50.74 -22.12
C SER A 793 -3.90 51.81 -23.07
N HIS A 794 -4.32 51.72 -24.33
CA HIS A 794 -4.49 52.77 -25.37
C HIS A 794 -3.30 53.59 -25.95
N ASP A 795 -3.05 53.30 -27.24
CA ASP A 795 -3.15 54.21 -28.40
C ASP A 795 -1.96 55.00 -29.01
N THR A 796 -1.97 54.94 -30.35
CA THR A 796 -1.42 55.87 -31.36
C THR A 796 0.09 55.96 -31.68
N ALA A 797 0.46 55.13 -32.67
CA ALA A 797 0.91 55.55 -34.01
C ALA A 797 2.36 56.02 -34.29
N SER A 798 2.73 55.80 -35.57
CA SER A 798 3.89 56.32 -36.32
C SER A 798 5.25 55.62 -36.14
N ALA A 799 5.68 54.98 -37.23
CA ALA A 799 7.06 54.54 -37.49
C ALA A 799 7.66 55.39 -38.63
N PRO A 800 8.88 55.12 -39.14
CA PRO A 800 10.07 54.47 -38.57
C PRO A 800 11.27 55.46 -38.56
N VAL A 801 12.51 55.00 -38.30
CA VAL A 801 13.74 55.38 -39.06
C VAL A 801 14.99 54.60 -38.54
N THR A 802 15.96 54.40 -39.45
CA THR A 802 17.32 53.82 -39.36
C THR A 802 17.96 53.64 -37.97
N ALA A 803 18.64 52.54 -37.62
CA ALA A 803 19.74 51.84 -38.32
C ALA A 803 21.05 52.65 -38.43
N ASP A 804 21.92 52.52 -37.43
CA ASP A 804 23.27 51.91 -37.54
C ASP A 804 23.75 51.64 -36.08
N ARG A 805 24.54 50.62 -35.68
CA ARG A 805 25.59 49.75 -36.28
C ARG A 805 27.00 50.20 -35.84
N ASP A 806 27.86 49.21 -35.57
CA ASP A 806 29.27 49.29 -35.17
C ASP A 806 29.52 49.99 -33.79
N ASP A 807 30.53 49.67 -32.98
CA ASP A 807 31.35 48.46 -32.77
C ASP A 807 32.12 48.66 -31.43
N ASP A 808 32.78 47.61 -30.89
CA ASP A 808 33.99 47.70 -30.04
C ASP A 808 33.87 48.37 -28.63
N VAL A 809 34.72 48.12 -27.61
CA VAL A 809 35.75 47.08 -27.34
C VAL A 809 36.05 47.03 -25.82
N GLU A 810 36.53 45.85 -25.34
CA GLU A 810 37.31 45.56 -24.11
C GLU A 810 36.85 46.05 -22.71
N ASP A 811 37.09 45.17 -21.71
CA ASP A 811 37.65 45.36 -20.36
C ASP A 811 37.22 46.59 -19.51
N ASP A 812 36.88 46.45 -18.22
CA ASP A 812 37.73 45.75 -17.23
C ASP A 812 36.97 45.26 -15.97
N ASP A 813 37.72 44.46 -15.21
CA ASP A 813 37.55 43.75 -13.92
C ASP A 813 36.87 44.47 -12.70
N PHE A 814 36.74 43.73 -11.59
CA PHE A 814 36.30 44.12 -10.21
C PHE A 814 34.80 44.32 -9.87
N MET A 815 34.15 43.26 -9.38
CA MET A 815 33.92 43.05 -7.91
C MET A 815 33.23 41.70 -7.60
#